data_AF-A0A820WIZ1-F1
#
_entry.id   AF-A0A820WIZ1-F1
#
_cell.length_a   1.000
_cell.length_b   1.000
_cell.length_c   1.000
_cell.angle_alpha   90.00
_cell.angle_beta   90.00
_cell.angle_gamma   90.00
#
_symmetry.space_group_name_H-M   'P 1'
#
loop_
_entity.id
_entity.type
_entity.pdbx_description
1 polymer ?
#
loop_
_entity_poly.entity_id
_entity_poly.type
_entity_poly.pdbx_seq_one_letter_code
_entity_poly.pdbx_strand_id
1 'polypeptide(L)'
;NAKTVYQFIETQTDSDYYGTRFVSNNYMVVLSENQNSHFRVVADVLGHFSCVKFFFFGENKNEGNNYYVINVAVGRNQNETQLYFIYLMASRANGYQSLTVGRIQLDLAIEWNNEHGHYELIGCYNEVVNWTDHSWNIPLEPQLLSNMQVDLKGEYAYIFFRDIIFTYDINANKMKYVWMANEISPYLFNPHALDIGETNDETKSAIIPGYAQEEKEVGKSLPIVCLFELDPPSNMTLISNITLENTTVTDSIAFFSNYDDVISVVIHDRTKKVLVSMPYLGKVYLLSFNSTDIVLIRSFTKTARSIAWLDDDGILAAFLILDDPTLPWARSKILVINTSANNDEVIYFYPNNQQILLPIWGVPSFVRISTTSSHQLLFLDSDGWIGIVPKSPPGHCARMNELFYDQTYFEKCPPGTYKSSNEASPCQVCPPGTKSSMRNNSNGEDATSCSPCSLDSFCPLASLNDVNISLYPIVDDSYTDPDVPSWDSFDDILVNNAFSINGNSGGCVVKSPMFWTCIVLGICLIILVTMGILFYFPESKIYFARLRFIFQQTDLIGEGRMWIGGLVSFAIMILVIYAFWFSLAFIKLYPIEESGDANFACNTGLRNSKFTSALRLLSSKKSQTDAPMFQMLDDQQFQLTVDFIQTGFVCNNIHAHEYVGLQWIDLKPNRCFRQEDNATSTISIDLHDHQMGLMFNLADKLLKSQSYNK
;
A
#
# COMPACT_ATOMS: atom_id res chain seq x y z
N ASN A 1 1.03 -22.65 -27.65
CA ASN A 1 1.51 -21.75 -26.58
C ASN A 1 0.46 -21.63 -25.49
N ALA A 2 0.32 -22.67 -24.67
CA ALA A 2 -0.56 -22.64 -23.50
C ALA A 2 0.21 -21.95 -22.35
N LYS A 3 -0.13 -20.70 -22.05
CA LYS A 3 0.32 -20.04 -20.83
C LYS A 3 -0.35 -20.79 -19.67
N THR A 4 0.43 -21.53 -18.89
CA THR A 4 -0.08 -22.29 -17.76
C THR A 4 -0.53 -21.33 -16.66
N VAL A 5 -1.84 -21.17 -16.55
CA VAL A 5 -2.52 -20.52 -15.43
C VAL A 5 -2.36 -21.40 -14.20
N TYR A 6 -1.85 -20.84 -13.10
CA TYR A 6 -1.70 -21.54 -11.82
C TYR A 6 -2.94 -21.27 -10.97
N GLN A 7 -4.07 -21.89 -11.29
CA GLN A 7 -5.33 -21.57 -10.60
C GLN A 7 -5.27 -21.98 -9.12
N PHE A 8 -5.03 -21.00 -8.25
CA PHE A 8 -5.02 -21.19 -6.80
C PHE A 8 -6.44 -21.20 -6.24
N ILE A 9 -6.57 -21.86 -5.09
CA ILE A 9 -7.75 -21.78 -4.26
C ILE A 9 -7.43 -20.75 -3.16
N GLU A 10 -8.12 -19.61 -3.15
CA GLU A 10 -7.95 -18.48 -2.18
C GLU A 10 -7.91 -18.91 -0.70
N THR A 11 -8.29 -20.15 -0.37
CA THR A 11 -8.35 -20.66 1.00
C THR A 11 -7.05 -21.31 1.51
N GLN A 12 -6.01 -21.51 0.69
CA GLN A 12 -4.80 -22.25 1.06
C GLN A 12 -3.59 -21.32 1.24
N THR A 13 -3.44 -20.79 2.44
CA THR A 13 -2.33 -19.90 2.84
C THR A 13 -1.11 -20.70 3.31
N ASP A 14 0.06 -20.06 3.41
CA ASP A 14 1.34 -20.70 3.77
C ASP A 14 1.35 -21.46 5.11
N SER A 15 0.45 -21.16 6.04
CA SER A 15 0.32 -21.91 7.29
C SER A 15 -0.69 -23.05 7.22
N ASP A 16 -1.47 -23.17 6.14
CA ASP A 16 -2.26 -24.38 5.91
C ASP A 16 -1.30 -25.54 5.60
N TYR A 17 -1.67 -26.75 6.04
CA TYR A 17 -1.02 -28.01 5.63
C TYR A 17 -0.88 -28.08 4.10
N TYR A 18 -1.81 -27.41 3.41
CA TYR A 18 -1.94 -27.35 1.98
C TYR A 18 -1.46 -26.02 1.35
N GLY A 19 -0.77 -25.18 2.11
CA GLY A 19 -0.32 -23.87 1.65
C GLY A 19 0.70 -23.91 0.50
N THR A 20 0.79 -22.79 -0.21
CA THR A 20 1.83 -22.59 -1.22
C THR A 20 3.19 -22.33 -0.54
N ARG A 21 4.30 -22.64 -1.21
CA ARG A 21 5.65 -22.29 -0.76
C ARG A 21 6.39 -21.65 -1.92
N PHE A 22 7.05 -20.54 -1.64
CA PHE A 22 7.70 -19.71 -2.65
C PHE A 22 9.11 -19.34 -2.19
N VAL A 23 10.12 -19.83 -2.92
CA VAL A 23 11.53 -19.52 -2.68
C VAL A 23 12.26 -19.27 -3.99
N SER A 24 13.35 -18.50 -3.93
CA SER A 24 14.12 -18.14 -5.11
C SER A 24 15.59 -17.87 -4.77
N ASN A 25 16.44 -17.96 -5.78
CA ASN A 25 17.79 -17.40 -5.80
C ASN A 25 18.03 -16.70 -7.15
N ASN A 26 19.27 -16.42 -7.53
CA ASN A 26 19.56 -15.79 -8.83
C ASN A 26 19.22 -16.64 -10.07
N TYR A 27 19.15 -17.95 -9.93
CA TYR A 27 19.13 -18.89 -11.06
C TYR A 27 17.87 -19.74 -11.07
N MET A 28 17.11 -19.83 -9.99
CA MET A 28 15.91 -20.65 -9.93
C MET A 28 14.85 -20.06 -9.00
N VAL A 29 13.60 -20.33 -9.35
CA VAL A 29 12.43 -20.11 -8.52
C VAL A 29 11.73 -21.45 -8.30
N VAL A 30 11.31 -21.71 -7.07
CA VAL A 30 10.59 -22.93 -6.70
C VAL A 30 9.28 -22.54 -6.06
N LEU A 31 8.21 -23.09 -6.62
CA LEU A 31 6.84 -22.98 -6.14
C LEU A 31 6.36 -24.38 -5.76
N SER A 32 5.94 -24.59 -4.51
CA SER A 32 5.23 -25.81 -4.12
C SER A 32 3.78 -25.47 -3.81
N GLU A 33 2.86 -26.28 -4.29
CA GLU A 33 1.42 -26.17 -4.03
C GLU A 33 0.91 -27.54 -3.58
N ASN A 34 0.09 -27.57 -2.53
CA ASN A 34 -0.50 -28.81 -2.04
C ASN A 34 -1.99 -28.81 -2.35
N GLN A 35 -2.48 -29.81 -3.07
CA GLN A 35 -3.87 -29.93 -3.49
C GLN A 35 -4.49 -31.20 -2.89
N ASN A 36 -5.16 -31.07 -1.75
CA ASN A 36 -5.89 -32.15 -1.06
C ASN A 36 -5.06 -33.44 -0.84
N SER A 37 -5.05 -34.36 -1.80
CA SER A 37 -4.35 -35.66 -1.75
C SER A 37 -3.05 -35.68 -2.56
N HIS A 38 -2.69 -34.58 -3.21
CA HIS A 38 -1.53 -34.45 -4.07
C HIS A 38 -0.77 -33.19 -3.73
N PHE A 39 0.47 -33.11 -4.20
CA PHE A 39 1.21 -31.88 -4.21
C PHE A 39 1.94 -31.74 -5.53
N ARG A 40 2.22 -30.49 -5.88
CA ARG A 40 2.89 -30.08 -7.10
C ARG A 40 4.06 -29.19 -6.71
N VAL A 41 5.28 -29.60 -7.06
CA VAL A 41 6.44 -28.69 -7.01
C VAL A 41 6.79 -28.28 -8.43
N VAL A 42 6.85 -26.98 -8.65
CA VAL A 42 7.29 -26.35 -9.88
C VAL A 42 8.62 -25.68 -9.61
N ALA A 43 9.68 -26.14 -10.29
CA ALA A 43 10.96 -25.43 -10.30
C ALA A 43 11.20 -24.90 -11.71
N ASP A 44 11.68 -23.66 -11.79
CA ASP A 44 11.92 -22.99 -13.05
C ASP A 44 13.20 -22.14 -12.95
N VAL A 45 13.94 -22.03 -14.05
CA VAL A 45 15.29 -21.46 -14.09
C VAL A 45 15.20 -20.01 -14.55
N LEU A 46 15.71 -19.08 -13.74
CA LEU A 46 15.74 -17.65 -14.03
C LEU A 46 16.89 -17.34 -15.00
N GLY A 47 16.64 -16.49 -16.01
CA GLY A 47 17.65 -16.01 -16.96
C GLY A 47 17.48 -16.53 -18.40
N HIS A 48 18.59 -16.65 -19.15
CA HIS A 48 18.61 -17.09 -20.57
C HIS A 48 18.21 -18.57 -20.78
N PHE A 49 17.89 -19.29 -19.71
CA PHE A 49 17.61 -20.72 -19.69
C PHE A 49 16.10 -21.02 -19.49
N SER A 50 15.21 -20.17 -20.02
CA SER A 50 13.74 -20.16 -19.81
C SER A 50 12.97 -21.39 -20.31
N CYS A 51 13.62 -22.53 -20.50
CA CYS A 51 13.07 -23.74 -21.10
C CYS A 51 12.79 -24.87 -20.12
N VAL A 52 13.18 -24.79 -18.83
CA VAL A 52 13.03 -25.90 -17.86
C VAL A 52 11.90 -25.63 -16.87
N LYS A 53 10.70 -26.15 -17.13
CA LYS A 53 9.66 -26.29 -16.10
C LYS A 53 9.68 -27.70 -15.56
N PHE A 54 10.18 -27.85 -14.34
CA PHE A 54 10.12 -29.13 -13.65
C PHE A 54 8.78 -29.27 -12.92
N PHE A 55 8.07 -30.37 -13.15
CA PHE A 55 6.87 -30.71 -12.39
C PHE A 55 7.12 -31.98 -11.59
N PHE A 56 7.08 -31.83 -10.28
CA PHE A 56 7.01 -32.98 -9.39
C PHE A 56 5.57 -33.17 -8.93
N PHE A 57 5.02 -34.35 -9.22
CA PHE A 57 3.72 -34.76 -8.68
C PHE A 57 3.91 -35.90 -7.70
N GLY A 58 3.55 -35.66 -6.44
CA GLY A 58 3.32 -36.74 -5.49
C GLY A 58 1.95 -37.36 -5.74
N GLU A 59 1.88 -38.44 -6.50
CA GLU A 59 0.63 -39.20 -6.64
C GLU A 59 0.48 -40.21 -5.51
N ASN A 60 -0.68 -40.16 -4.88
CA ASN A 60 -1.08 -41.08 -3.83
C ASN A 60 -1.43 -42.44 -4.46
N LYS A 61 -0.41 -43.30 -4.68
CA LYS A 61 -0.63 -44.62 -5.30
C LYS A 61 -1.39 -45.61 -4.41
N ASN A 62 -1.51 -45.33 -3.10
CA ASN A 62 -2.21 -46.16 -2.15
C ASN A 62 -3.33 -45.35 -1.47
N GLU A 63 -4.58 -45.77 -1.63
CA GLU A 63 -5.75 -45.22 -0.92
C GLU A 63 -5.49 -45.27 0.60
N GLY A 64 -5.02 -44.17 1.19
CA GLY A 64 -4.78 -44.05 2.64
C GLY A 64 -3.59 -43.20 3.09
N ASN A 65 -2.65 -42.84 2.20
CA ASN A 65 -1.44 -42.08 2.59
C ASN A 65 -1.48 -40.62 2.09
N ASN A 66 -1.81 -39.63 2.91
CA ASN A 66 -1.76 -38.24 2.44
C ASN A 66 -0.32 -37.71 2.48
N TYR A 67 0.24 -37.32 1.32
CA TYR A 67 1.54 -36.66 1.19
C TYR A 67 1.36 -35.17 0.92
N TYR A 68 2.16 -34.32 1.55
CA TYR A 68 2.15 -32.87 1.36
C TYR A 68 3.54 -32.30 1.65
N VAL A 69 3.92 -31.26 0.92
CA VAL A 69 5.18 -30.53 1.08
C VAL A 69 4.98 -29.43 2.13
N ILE A 70 5.75 -29.52 3.21
CA ILE A 70 5.70 -28.57 4.31
C ILE A 70 6.59 -27.36 4.04
N ASN A 71 7.73 -27.55 3.36
CA ASN A 71 8.68 -26.46 3.10
C ASN A 71 9.58 -26.78 1.89
N VAL A 72 10.04 -25.74 1.19
CA VAL A 72 11.08 -25.81 0.16
C VAL A 72 12.10 -24.73 0.42
N ALA A 73 13.38 -25.02 0.20
CA ALA A 73 14.46 -24.05 0.42
C ALA A 73 15.55 -24.18 -0.65
N VAL A 74 16.19 -23.05 -0.98
CA VAL A 74 17.27 -22.93 -1.98
C VAL A 74 18.42 -22.11 -1.41
N GLY A 75 19.66 -22.50 -1.72
CA GLY A 75 20.82 -21.73 -1.30
C GLY A 75 20.90 -20.42 -2.09
N ARG A 76 21.03 -19.29 -1.37
CA ARG A 76 21.06 -17.94 -1.99
C ARG A 76 22.29 -17.72 -2.88
N ASN A 77 23.42 -18.38 -2.57
CA ASN A 77 24.71 -18.29 -3.26
C ASN A 77 25.04 -19.55 -4.08
N GLN A 78 24.04 -20.38 -4.42
CA GLN A 78 24.24 -21.43 -5.43
C GLN A 78 24.67 -20.82 -6.76
N ASN A 79 25.44 -21.56 -7.55
CA ASN A 79 25.88 -21.13 -8.88
C ASN A 79 25.05 -21.80 -9.99
N GLU A 80 25.25 -21.39 -11.24
CA GLU A 80 24.56 -21.96 -12.43
C GLU A 80 24.76 -23.47 -12.60
N THR A 81 25.83 -24.03 -12.02
CA THR A 81 26.15 -25.47 -12.07
C THR A 81 25.62 -26.26 -10.87
N GLN A 82 25.01 -25.59 -9.89
CA GLN A 82 24.56 -26.16 -8.61
C GLN A 82 23.08 -25.82 -8.38
N LEU A 83 22.24 -26.11 -9.36
CA LEU A 83 20.80 -25.87 -9.27
C LEU A 83 20.12 -27.02 -8.55
N TYR A 84 19.91 -26.89 -7.24
CA TYR A 84 19.11 -27.86 -6.50
C TYR A 84 18.32 -27.17 -5.40
N PHE A 85 17.17 -27.76 -5.08
CA PHE A 85 16.38 -27.35 -3.93
C PHE A 85 16.21 -28.51 -2.96
N ILE A 86 16.02 -28.15 -1.70
CA ILE A 86 15.66 -29.08 -0.63
C ILE A 86 14.17 -28.95 -0.37
N TYR A 87 13.51 -30.08 -0.16
CA TYR A 87 12.11 -30.11 0.22
C TYR A 87 11.93 -30.91 1.51
N LEU A 88 11.01 -30.45 2.34
CA LEU A 88 10.51 -31.15 3.51
C LEU A 88 9.08 -31.59 3.21
N MET A 89 8.87 -32.89 3.13
CA MET A 89 7.56 -33.50 2.93
C MET A 89 7.12 -34.20 4.21
N ALA A 90 5.82 -34.26 4.46
CA ALA A 90 5.27 -35.21 5.39
C ALA A 90 4.27 -36.13 4.73
N SER A 91 4.16 -37.35 5.27
CA SER A 91 3.18 -38.33 4.88
C SER A 91 2.42 -38.84 6.09
N ARG A 92 1.11 -39.00 5.96
CA ARG A 92 0.25 -39.56 7.01
C ARG A 92 -0.20 -40.95 6.59
N ALA A 93 0.31 -41.98 7.26
CA ALA A 93 -0.03 -43.39 7.02
C ALA A 93 -0.46 -44.06 8.32
N ASN A 94 -1.66 -44.66 8.35
CA ASN A 94 -2.16 -45.45 9.50
C ASN A 94 -2.06 -44.75 10.88
N GLY A 95 -2.30 -43.44 10.93
CA GLY A 95 -2.22 -42.65 12.17
C GLY A 95 -0.81 -42.20 12.58
N TYR A 96 0.23 -42.67 11.90
CA TYR A 96 1.59 -42.19 12.05
C TYR A 96 1.91 -41.14 10.98
N GLN A 97 2.71 -40.15 11.36
CA GLN A 97 3.25 -39.17 10.43
C GLN A 97 4.73 -39.46 10.20
N SER A 98 5.14 -39.56 8.94
CA SER A 98 6.54 -39.61 8.58
C SER A 98 6.95 -38.31 7.91
N LEU A 99 8.10 -37.79 8.29
CA LEU A 99 8.74 -36.66 7.64
C LEU A 99 9.78 -37.19 6.66
N THR A 100 9.92 -36.56 5.52
CA THR A 100 10.93 -36.89 4.52
C THR A 100 11.63 -35.61 4.11
N VAL A 101 12.94 -35.60 4.24
CA VAL A 101 13.79 -34.54 3.68
C VAL A 101 14.40 -35.10 2.42
N GLY A 102 14.26 -34.37 1.32
CA GLY A 102 14.81 -34.77 0.05
C GLY A 102 15.49 -33.61 -0.67
N ARG A 103 16.37 -33.98 -1.60
CA ARG A 103 17.07 -33.06 -2.50
C ARG A 103 16.66 -33.37 -3.93
N ILE A 104 16.35 -32.33 -4.70
CA ILE A 104 16.14 -32.42 -6.15
C ILE A 104 17.20 -31.57 -6.83
N GLN A 105 18.08 -32.21 -7.59
CA GLN A 105 19.11 -31.56 -8.40
C GLN A 105 18.69 -31.48 -9.87
N LEU A 106 18.89 -30.30 -10.46
CA LEU A 106 18.64 -29.96 -11.85
C LEU A 106 19.99 -29.86 -12.56
N ASP A 107 20.25 -30.75 -13.52
CA ASP A 107 21.46 -30.66 -14.36
C ASP A 107 21.14 -29.95 -15.68
N LEU A 108 21.81 -28.83 -15.92
CA LEU A 108 21.72 -28.10 -17.18
C LEU A 108 22.73 -28.67 -18.19
N ALA A 109 22.25 -29.26 -19.29
CA ALA A 109 23.10 -29.64 -20.41
C ALA A 109 23.35 -28.41 -21.31
N ILE A 110 24.57 -27.87 -21.26
CA ILE A 110 25.03 -26.77 -22.13
C ILE A 110 25.98 -27.37 -23.16
N GLU A 111 25.61 -27.37 -24.44
CA GLU A 111 26.53 -27.70 -25.54
C GLU A 111 27.03 -26.43 -26.24
N TRP A 112 28.32 -26.42 -26.60
CA TRP A 112 28.92 -25.32 -27.32
C TRP A 112 28.64 -25.48 -28.82
N ASN A 113 27.86 -24.58 -29.41
CA ASN A 113 27.65 -24.59 -30.86
C ASN A 113 28.83 -23.88 -31.57
N ASN A 114 29.73 -24.68 -32.13
CA ASN A 114 30.94 -24.22 -32.81
C ASN A 114 30.67 -23.33 -34.03
N GLU A 115 29.46 -23.34 -34.59
CA GLU A 115 29.18 -22.64 -35.85
C GLU A 115 28.96 -21.13 -35.68
N HIS A 116 28.53 -20.66 -34.50
CA HIS A 116 28.16 -19.25 -34.28
C HIS A 116 28.99 -18.55 -33.19
N GLY A 117 29.96 -19.24 -32.57
CA GLY A 117 30.81 -18.66 -31.53
C GLY A 117 30.04 -18.26 -30.26
N HIS A 118 28.85 -18.80 -30.07
CA HIS A 118 27.97 -18.58 -28.92
C HIS A 118 27.55 -19.93 -28.33
N TYR A 119 27.32 -19.96 -27.02
CA TYR A 119 26.66 -21.08 -26.37
C TYR A 119 25.20 -21.11 -26.84
N GLU A 120 24.77 -22.20 -27.49
CA GLU A 120 23.36 -22.46 -27.77
C GLU A 120 22.91 -23.64 -26.93
N LEU A 121 21.81 -23.49 -26.19
CA LEU A 121 21.24 -24.58 -25.41
C LEU A 121 20.60 -25.60 -26.35
N ILE A 122 21.19 -26.79 -26.50
CA ILE A 122 20.72 -27.81 -27.46
C ILE A 122 19.51 -28.61 -26.92
N GLY A 123 19.25 -28.57 -25.62
CA GLY A 123 18.01 -29.10 -25.04
C GLY A 123 18.03 -29.17 -23.51
N CYS A 124 16.88 -28.90 -22.92
CA CYS A 124 16.61 -29.14 -21.51
C CYS A 124 16.17 -30.60 -21.33
N TYR A 125 17.07 -31.47 -20.86
CA TYR A 125 16.67 -32.81 -20.47
C TYR A 125 16.04 -32.76 -19.07
N ASN A 126 14.78 -33.17 -18.96
CA ASN A 126 14.06 -33.34 -17.69
C ASN A 126 14.55 -34.58 -16.91
N GLU A 127 15.86 -34.79 -16.78
CA GLU A 127 16.38 -35.85 -15.93
C GLU A 127 16.70 -35.26 -14.55
N VAL A 128 15.88 -35.58 -13.55
CA VAL A 128 16.32 -35.45 -12.16
C VAL A 128 17.40 -36.47 -11.95
N VAL A 129 18.65 -36.00 -11.88
CA VAL A 129 19.82 -36.87 -11.96
C VAL A 129 20.03 -37.65 -10.65
N ASN A 130 19.61 -37.13 -9.50
CA ASN A 130 19.75 -37.83 -8.22
C ASN A 130 18.61 -37.51 -7.25
N TRP A 131 17.97 -38.59 -6.76
CA TRP A 131 16.99 -38.56 -5.67
C TRP A 131 17.62 -39.15 -4.42
N THR A 132 17.69 -38.34 -3.36
CA THR A 132 18.10 -38.82 -2.05
C THR A 132 17.05 -38.41 -1.04
N ASP A 133 16.22 -39.38 -0.64
CA ASP A 133 15.21 -39.18 0.37
C ASP A 133 15.65 -39.83 1.68
N HIS A 134 15.51 -39.09 2.78
CA HIS A 134 15.62 -39.64 4.11
C HIS A 134 14.28 -39.47 4.83
N SER A 135 13.64 -40.60 5.15
CA SER A 135 12.36 -40.64 5.87
C SER A 135 12.54 -40.97 7.35
N TRP A 136 11.79 -40.29 8.19
CA TRP A 136 11.79 -40.44 9.65
C TRP A 136 10.34 -40.60 10.11
N ASN A 137 10.09 -41.58 10.97
CA ASN A 137 8.81 -41.64 11.68
C ASN A 137 8.94 -40.82 12.95
N ILE A 138 8.37 -39.61 12.96
CA ILE A 138 8.33 -38.80 14.16
C ILE A 138 6.96 -39.00 14.80
N PRO A 139 6.88 -39.41 16.07
CA PRO A 139 5.60 -39.65 16.76
C PRO A 139 4.82 -38.37 17.10
N LEU A 140 5.23 -37.21 16.57
CA LEU A 140 4.60 -35.92 16.79
C LEU A 140 3.71 -35.60 15.59
N GLU A 141 2.56 -34.97 15.82
CA GLU A 141 1.95 -34.17 14.76
C GLU A 141 3.01 -33.15 14.34
N PRO A 142 3.52 -33.18 13.09
CA PRO A 142 4.33 -32.11 12.55
C PRO A 142 3.43 -30.89 12.52
N GLN A 143 3.48 -30.14 13.62
CA GLN A 143 2.69 -28.96 13.80
C GLN A 143 3.10 -27.93 12.74
N LEU A 144 2.17 -27.00 12.52
CA LEU A 144 2.17 -25.76 11.76
C LEU A 144 3.42 -24.85 11.85
N LEU A 145 4.52 -25.31 12.45
CA LEU A 145 5.69 -24.53 12.91
C LEU A 145 7.03 -25.07 12.41
N SER A 146 7.06 -26.10 11.55
CA SER A 146 8.34 -26.58 11.02
C SER A 146 8.90 -25.64 9.96
N ASN A 147 9.97 -24.94 10.30
CA ASN A 147 10.68 -24.04 9.39
C ASN A 147 11.95 -24.71 8.90
N MET A 148 12.16 -24.68 7.59
CA MET A 148 13.38 -25.18 6.96
C MET A 148 14.05 -24.05 6.20
N GLN A 149 15.36 -23.94 6.37
CA GLN A 149 16.20 -23.07 5.55
C GLN A 149 17.52 -23.78 5.27
N VAL A 150 18.13 -23.48 4.14
CA VAL A 150 19.48 -23.93 3.81
C VAL A 150 20.48 -22.82 4.03
N ASP A 151 21.72 -23.17 4.35
CA ASP A 151 22.79 -22.20 4.38
C ASP A 151 23.01 -21.55 2.99
N LEU A 152 23.83 -20.49 2.96
CA LEU A 152 23.99 -19.66 1.76
C LEU A 152 24.39 -20.49 0.53
N LYS A 153 25.21 -21.54 0.70
CA LYS A 153 25.67 -22.40 -0.40
C LYS A 153 24.79 -23.63 -0.64
N GLY A 154 23.88 -23.96 0.29
CA GLY A 154 23.09 -25.18 0.24
C GLY A 154 23.86 -26.45 0.64
N GLU A 155 24.90 -26.36 1.46
CA GLU A 155 25.64 -27.52 1.98
C GLU A 155 24.88 -28.21 3.12
N TYR A 156 24.15 -27.42 3.92
CA TYR A 156 23.38 -27.90 5.06
C TYR A 156 21.96 -27.34 5.03
N ALA A 157 20.96 -28.21 5.29
CA ALA A 157 19.60 -27.80 5.58
C ALA A 157 19.35 -27.87 7.09
N TYR A 158 18.76 -26.82 7.64
CA TYR A 158 18.40 -26.72 9.04
C TYR A 158 16.88 -26.71 9.15
N ILE A 159 16.34 -27.62 9.96
CA ILE A 159 14.91 -27.81 10.14
C ILE A 159 14.59 -27.64 11.60
N PHE A 160 13.80 -26.62 11.91
CA PHE A 160 13.44 -26.25 13.26
C PHE A 160 12.03 -26.72 13.53
N PHE A 161 11.89 -27.57 14.55
CA PHE A 161 10.64 -27.87 15.21
C PHE A 161 10.62 -27.18 16.57
N ARG A 162 9.48 -27.25 17.25
CA ARG A 162 9.27 -26.69 18.58
C ARG A 162 10.39 -27.05 19.57
N ASP A 163 10.72 -28.34 19.66
CA ASP A 163 11.63 -28.83 20.71
C ASP A 163 12.94 -29.40 20.15
N ILE A 164 13.04 -29.57 18.82
CA ILE A 164 14.13 -30.28 18.16
C ILE A 164 14.57 -29.52 16.91
N ILE A 165 15.87 -29.46 16.72
CA ILE A 165 16.50 -28.88 15.54
C ILE A 165 17.21 -30.01 14.81
N PHE A 166 16.93 -30.18 13.52
CA PHE A 166 17.63 -31.12 12.66
C PHE A 166 18.59 -30.37 11.75
N THR A 167 19.79 -30.92 11.59
CA THR A 167 20.76 -30.50 10.57
C THR A 167 20.92 -31.66 9.60
N TYR A 168 20.63 -31.42 8.34
CA TYR A 168 20.81 -32.35 7.25
C TYR A 168 22.00 -31.91 6.40
N ASP A 169 23.06 -32.73 6.42
CA ASP A 169 24.21 -32.59 5.54
C ASP A 169 23.85 -33.13 4.16
N ILE A 170 23.71 -32.21 3.21
CA ILE A 170 23.18 -32.47 1.87
C ILE A 170 24.17 -33.31 1.05
N ASN A 171 25.48 -33.14 1.29
CA ASN A 171 26.53 -33.84 0.57
C ASN A 171 26.79 -35.22 1.16
N ALA A 172 26.87 -35.33 2.48
CA ALA A 172 27.06 -36.60 3.16
C ALA A 172 25.78 -37.44 3.23
N ASN A 173 24.63 -36.84 2.92
CA ASN A 173 23.30 -37.44 3.02
C ASN A 173 23.07 -38.00 4.43
N LYS A 174 23.39 -37.18 5.45
CA LYS A 174 23.33 -37.56 6.87
C LYS A 174 22.56 -36.50 7.64
N MET A 175 21.75 -36.95 8.59
CA MET A 175 21.07 -36.05 9.53
C MET A 175 21.66 -36.18 10.92
N LYS A 176 21.63 -35.08 11.64
CA LYS A 176 21.82 -34.99 13.09
C LYS A 176 20.72 -34.14 13.70
N TYR A 177 20.51 -34.27 15.00
CA TYR A 177 19.55 -33.45 15.72
C TYR A 177 20.09 -32.99 17.07
N VAL A 178 19.60 -31.83 17.51
CA VAL A 178 19.90 -31.20 18.80
C VAL A 178 18.56 -30.88 19.49
N TRP A 179 18.48 -31.12 20.80
CA TRP A 179 17.31 -30.76 21.61
C TRP A 179 17.37 -29.28 21.99
N MET A 180 16.36 -28.51 21.57
CA MET A 180 16.31 -27.05 21.72
C MET A 180 16.16 -26.61 23.20
N ALA A 181 15.47 -27.43 24.00
CA ALA A 181 15.29 -27.17 25.44
C ALA A 181 16.62 -27.06 26.21
N ASN A 182 17.70 -27.67 25.72
CA ASN A 182 19.02 -27.57 26.35
C ASN A 182 19.69 -26.21 26.12
N GLU A 183 19.29 -25.47 25.07
CA GLU A 183 19.95 -24.24 24.65
C GLU A 183 19.17 -22.97 25.07
N ILE A 184 17.84 -23.05 25.23
CA ILE A 184 16.96 -21.87 25.47
C ILE A 184 16.26 -21.91 26.86
N SER A 185 16.60 -22.88 27.71
CA SER A 185 16.09 -22.95 29.10
C SER A 185 16.36 -21.64 29.87
N PRO A 186 15.39 -21.05 30.59
CA PRO A 186 14.14 -21.65 31.10
C PRO A 186 12.88 -21.36 30.27
N TYR A 187 13.00 -20.97 29.00
CA TYR A 187 11.85 -20.62 28.17
C TYR A 187 11.45 -21.76 27.24
N LEU A 188 10.15 -21.94 27.06
CA LEU A 188 9.62 -22.73 25.96
C LEU A 188 9.53 -21.83 24.73
N PHE A 189 10.43 -22.02 23.77
CA PHE A 189 10.51 -21.21 22.56
C PHE A 189 9.79 -21.90 21.40
N ASN A 190 8.85 -21.17 20.78
CA ASN A 190 8.15 -21.60 19.58
C ASN A 190 8.71 -20.83 18.37
N PRO A 191 9.57 -21.44 17.54
CA PRO A 191 10.09 -20.78 16.34
C PRO A 191 8.98 -20.66 15.28
N HIS A 192 8.88 -19.49 14.64
CA HIS A 192 7.85 -19.23 13.63
C HIS A 192 8.43 -18.90 12.24
N ALA A 193 9.63 -18.36 12.19
CA ALA A 193 10.36 -18.17 10.93
C ALA A 193 11.86 -18.37 11.16
N LEU A 194 12.61 -18.50 10.06
CA LEU A 194 14.04 -18.76 10.07
C LEU A 194 14.68 -18.14 8.84
N ASP A 195 15.81 -17.46 9.05
CA ASP A 195 16.75 -17.17 7.97
C ASP A 195 18.18 -17.43 8.43
N ILE A 196 19.05 -17.78 7.47
CA ILE A 196 20.44 -18.18 7.71
C ILE A 196 21.35 -17.23 6.96
N GLY A 197 22.26 -16.60 7.69
CA GLY A 197 23.31 -15.75 7.15
C GLY A 197 24.67 -16.13 7.68
N GLU A 198 25.63 -15.24 7.48
CA GLU A 198 26.99 -15.35 8.01
C GLU A 198 27.33 -14.07 8.77
N THR A 199 28.19 -14.13 9.79
CA THR A 199 28.75 -12.97 10.47
C THR A 199 29.88 -12.34 9.65
N ASN A 200 30.51 -11.29 10.16
CA ASN A 200 31.70 -10.71 9.50
C ASN A 200 32.91 -11.66 9.56
N ASP A 201 32.91 -12.60 10.50
CA ASP A 201 33.98 -13.58 10.70
C ASP A 201 33.72 -14.87 9.91
N GLU A 202 32.77 -14.84 8.95
CA GLU A 202 32.32 -15.99 8.14
C GLU A 202 31.67 -17.12 8.95
N THR A 203 31.37 -16.89 10.23
CA THR A 203 30.61 -17.84 11.05
C THR A 203 29.17 -17.90 10.57
N LYS A 204 28.67 -19.10 10.26
CA LYS A 204 27.26 -19.31 9.89
C LYS A 204 26.37 -19.00 11.10
N SER A 205 25.29 -18.25 10.89
CA SER A 205 24.36 -17.87 11.96
C SER A 205 22.91 -18.00 11.52
N ALA A 206 22.05 -18.46 12.43
CA ALA A 206 20.61 -18.50 12.22
C ALA A 206 19.92 -17.43 13.06
N ILE A 207 18.95 -16.75 12.45
CA ILE A 207 18.09 -15.79 13.14
C ILE A 207 16.67 -16.32 13.13
N ILE A 208 16.12 -16.44 14.33
CA ILE A 208 14.88 -17.18 14.57
C ILE A 208 13.94 -16.32 15.39
N PRO A 209 13.00 -15.61 14.75
CA PRO A 209 11.91 -14.98 15.46
C PRO A 209 10.84 -16.01 15.86
N GLY A 210 10.20 -15.74 16.99
CA GLY A 210 9.11 -16.56 17.49
C GLY A 210 8.55 -16.02 18.78
N TYR A 211 7.96 -16.93 19.56
CA TYR A 211 7.35 -16.61 20.84
C TYR A 211 7.98 -17.44 21.95
N ALA A 212 8.41 -16.80 23.03
CA ALA A 212 8.88 -17.47 24.24
C ALA A 212 7.79 -17.45 25.31
N GLN A 213 7.53 -18.61 25.91
CA GLN A 213 6.65 -18.76 27.05
C GLN A 213 7.49 -19.09 28.30
N GLU A 214 7.27 -18.34 29.39
CA GLU A 214 7.85 -18.67 30.69
C GLU A 214 7.13 -19.88 31.29
N GLU A 215 7.88 -20.88 31.78
CA GLU A 215 7.31 -22.08 32.41
C GLU A 215 6.34 -21.79 33.58
N LYS A 216 6.44 -20.61 34.20
CA LYS A 216 5.64 -20.20 35.36
C LYS A 216 4.39 -19.38 35.00
N GLU A 217 4.32 -18.81 33.79
CA GLU A 217 3.19 -17.97 33.35
C GLU A 217 2.45 -18.64 32.18
N VAL A 218 1.58 -19.60 32.50
CA VAL A 218 0.65 -20.20 31.53
C VAL A 218 -0.27 -19.11 30.98
N GLY A 219 -0.38 -18.98 29.65
CA GLY A 219 -1.26 -18.00 29.00
C GLY A 219 -0.56 -16.81 28.34
N LYS A 220 0.73 -16.59 28.57
CA LYS A 220 1.47 -15.42 28.09
C LYS A 220 2.72 -15.82 27.32
N SER A 221 2.80 -15.30 26.10
CA SER A 221 3.94 -15.47 25.21
C SER A 221 4.56 -14.11 24.88
N LEU A 222 5.89 -14.03 24.89
CA LEU A 222 6.66 -12.83 24.57
C LEU A 222 7.27 -12.95 23.17
N PRO A 223 7.17 -11.91 22.32
CA PRO A 223 7.82 -11.90 21.02
C PRO A 223 9.34 -11.79 21.20
N ILE A 224 10.07 -12.80 20.72
CA ILE A 224 11.52 -12.91 20.89
C ILE A 224 12.20 -13.20 19.54
N VAL A 225 13.41 -12.69 19.37
CA VAL A 225 14.31 -13.05 18.26
C VAL A 225 15.58 -13.64 18.85
N CYS A 226 15.93 -14.84 18.43
CA CYS A 226 17.12 -15.56 18.87
C CYS A 226 18.18 -15.58 17.76
N LEU A 227 19.44 -15.37 18.15
CA LEU A 227 20.62 -15.52 17.32
C LEU A 227 21.35 -16.79 17.72
N PHE A 228 21.53 -17.70 16.77
CA PHE A 228 22.27 -18.95 16.95
C PHE A 228 23.54 -18.96 16.12
N GLU A 229 24.62 -19.45 16.71
CA GLU A 229 25.81 -19.88 15.97
C GLU A 229 25.55 -21.25 15.35
N LEU A 230 25.93 -21.43 14.10
CA LEU A 230 25.87 -22.71 13.41
C LEU A 230 27.31 -23.23 13.26
N ASP A 231 27.68 -24.26 14.02
CA ASP A 231 28.96 -24.97 13.88
C ASP A 231 28.70 -26.37 13.26
N PRO A 232 28.43 -26.43 11.95
CA PRO A 232 28.21 -27.71 11.30
C PRO A 232 29.50 -28.55 11.33
N PRO A 233 29.39 -29.87 11.54
CA PRO A 233 28.16 -30.65 11.57
C PRO A 233 27.65 -30.94 13.00
N SER A 234 28.11 -30.26 14.04
CA SER A 234 28.03 -30.82 15.40
C SER A 234 27.20 -30.01 16.39
N ASN A 235 27.30 -28.68 16.39
CA ASN A 235 26.71 -27.88 17.45
C ASN A 235 25.97 -26.65 16.90
N MET A 236 24.92 -26.27 17.62
CA MET A 236 24.24 -24.99 17.47
C MET A 236 24.15 -24.40 18.87
N THR A 237 24.60 -23.17 19.04
CA THR A 237 24.67 -22.50 20.35
C THR A 237 23.86 -21.21 20.30
N LEU A 238 23.05 -20.97 21.32
CA LEU A 238 22.39 -19.67 21.48
C LEU A 238 23.44 -18.62 21.85
N ILE A 239 23.63 -17.62 20.98
CA ILE A 239 24.57 -16.53 21.21
C ILE A 239 23.88 -15.43 22.04
N SER A 240 22.74 -14.94 21.54
CA SER A 240 22.00 -13.83 22.12
C SER A 240 20.52 -13.95 21.77
N ASN A 241 19.68 -13.30 22.56
CA ASN A 241 18.27 -13.15 22.29
C ASN A 241 17.80 -11.74 22.64
N ILE A 242 16.74 -11.29 21.98
CA ILE A 242 16.14 -9.99 22.23
C ILE A 242 14.62 -10.12 22.25
N THR A 243 14.02 -9.67 23.35
CA THR A 243 12.57 -9.49 23.45
C THR A 243 12.19 -8.18 22.78
N LEU A 244 11.33 -8.24 21.77
CA LEU A 244 11.00 -7.06 20.95
C LEU A 244 10.03 -6.12 21.65
N GLU A 245 9.10 -6.66 22.43
CA GLU A 245 8.14 -5.92 23.23
C GLU A 245 7.83 -6.62 24.56
N ASN A 246 7.55 -5.83 25.59
CA ASN A 246 7.03 -6.35 26.85
C ASN A 246 5.52 -6.67 26.80
N THR A 247 4.91 -6.56 25.61
CA THR A 247 3.50 -6.84 25.40
C THR A 247 3.30 -8.36 25.34
N THR A 248 2.60 -8.93 26.33
CA THR A 248 2.30 -10.36 26.35
C THR A 248 1.17 -10.68 25.38
N VAL A 249 1.41 -11.62 24.48
CA VAL A 249 0.40 -12.17 23.57
C VAL A 249 -0.29 -13.36 24.24
N THR A 250 -1.61 -13.49 24.10
CA THR A 250 -2.37 -14.61 24.68
C THR A 250 -2.09 -15.92 23.96
N ASP A 251 -1.98 -17.03 24.71
CA ASP A 251 -1.60 -18.36 24.20
C ASP A 251 -2.40 -18.85 22.97
N SER A 252 -3.69 -18.51 22.84
CA SER A 252 -4.46 -18.90 21.64
C SER A 252 -3.88 -18.35 20.34
N ILE A 253 -3.13 -17.25 20.40
CA ILE A 253 -2.56 -16.55 19.25
C ILE A 253 -1.11 -17.03 19.02
N ALA A 254 -0.35 -17.25 20.10
CA ALA A 254 1.00 -17.83 20.00
C ALA A 254 1.01 -19.27 19.45
N PHE A 255 -0.09 -20.00 19.64
CA PHE A 255 -0.24 -21.40 19.21
C PHE A 255 -1.18 -21.62 18.01
N PHE A 256 -2.17 -20.74 17.78
CA PHE A 256 -3.21 -20.94 16.77
C PHE A 256 -3.59 -19.68 15.96
N SER A 257 -2.74 -18.64 15.90
CA SER A 257 -3.13 -17.43 15.16
C SER A 257 -3.46 -17.75 13.71
N ASN A 258 -4.58 -17.17 13.28
CA ASN A 258 -5.12 -17.31 11.94
C ASN A 258 -4.08 -16.96 10.87
N TYR A 259 -4.33 -17.51 9.69
CA TYR A 259 -3.59 -17.50 8.44
C TYR A 259 -2.94 -16.18 7.95
N ASP A 260 -3.29 -15.05 8.56
CA ASP A 260 -2.85 -13.70 8.22
C ASP A 260 -1.68 -13.18 9.10
N ASP A 261 -1.30 -13.89 10.17
CA ASP A 261 -0.32 -13.45 11.18
C ASP A 261 1.09 -14.05 11.05
N VAL A 262 1.46 -14.59 9.88
CA VAL A 262 2.74 -15.31 9.69
C VAL A 262 3.94 -14.37 9.83
N ILE A 263 4.86 -14.71 10.75
CA ILE A 263 6.12 -14.00 10.94
C ILE A 263 7.02 -14.21 9.72
N SER A 264 7.69 -13.15 9.27
CA SER A 264 8.65 -13.20 8.17
C SER A 264 9.99 -12.66 8.64
N VAL A 265 11.10 -13.26 8.23
CA VAL A 265 12.46 -12.81 8.54
C VAL A 265 13.33 -12.86 7.30
N VAL A 266 14.13 -11.82 7.08
CA VAL A 266 15.11 -11.77 5.99
C VAL A 266 16.39 -11.05 6.45
N ILE A 267 17.53 -11.72 6.25
CA ILE A 267 18.87 -11.21 6.51
C ILE A 267 19.45 -10.54 5.26
N HIS A 268 19.99 -9.34 5.44
CA HIS A 268 20.82 -8.69 4.45
C HIS A 268 22.29 -9.10 4.64
N ASP A 269 22.76 -10.01 3.80
CA ASP A 269 24.04 -10.72 4.01
C ASP A 269 25.26 -9.80 4.06
N ARG A 270 25.24 -8.67 3.36
CA ARG A 270 26.39 -7.74 3.31
C ARG A 270 26.46 -6.78 4.50
N THR A 271 25.30 -6.33 4.99
CA THR A 271 25.23 -5.29 6.04
C THR A 271 24.91 -5.86 7.40
N LYS A 272 24.60 -7.16 7.48
CA LYS A 272 24.21 -7.87 8.71
C LYS A 272 23.00 -7.24 9.40
N LYS A 273 22.17 -6.54 8.62
CA LYS A 273 20.86 -6.07 9.03
C LYS A 273 19.82 -7.16 8.81
N VAL A 274 18.77 -7.13 9.61
CA VAL A 274 17.70 -8.14 9.59
C VAL A 274 16.38 -7.42 9.67
N LEU A 275 15.45 -7.80 8.81
CA LEU A 275 14.05 -7.42 8.97
C LEU A 275 13.30 -8.60 9.58
N VAL A 276 12.50 -8.31 10.59
CA VAL A 276 11.57 -9.27 11.21
C VAL A 276 10.19 -8.64 11.19
N SER A 277 9.26 -9.22 10.44
CA SER A 277 7.87 -8.80 10.47
C SER A 277 7.08 -9.64 11.46
N MET A 278 6.29 -8.96 12.29
CA MET A 278 5.32 -9.57 13.19
C MET A 278 3.95 -8.95 12.92
N PRO A 279 3.17 -9.48 11.96
CA PRO A 279 1.91 -8.88 11.52
C PRO A 279 0.91 -8.67 12.66
N TYR A 280 0.87 -9.61 13.61
CA TYR A 280 0.02 -9.51 14.80
C TYR A 280 0.31 -8.28 15.68
N LEU A 281 1.58 -7.86 15.75
CA LEU A 281 1.97 -6.64 16.47
C LEU A 281 1.80 -5.38 15.60
N GLY A 282 1.43 -5.55 14.32
CA GLY A 282 1.35 -4.48 13.33
C GLY A 282 2.69 -3.80 13.07
N LYS A 283 3.79 -4.54 13.23
CA LYS A 283 5.15 -3.98 13.20
C LYS A 283 6.15 -4.81 12.40
N VAL A 284 7.09 -4.11 11.79
CA VAL A 284 8.33 -4.66 11.23
C VAL A 284 9.50 -4.11 12.04
N TYR A 285 10.41 -4.97 12.47
CA TYR A 285 11.59 -4.63 13.25
C TYR A 285 12.83 -4.70 12.37
N LEU A 286 13.66 -3.67 12.44
CA LEU A 286 15.00 -3.64 11.87
C LEU A 286 16.01 -3.92 12.97
N LEU A 287 16.71 -5.04 12.86
CA LEU A 287 17.75 -5.46 13.77
C LEU A 287 19.12 -5.46 13.06
N SER A 288 20.19 -5.46 13.83
CA SER A 288 21.54 -5.76 13.37
C SER A 288 22.10 -6.87 14.24
N PHE A 289 22.89 -7.76 13.65
CA PHE A 289 23.57 -8.80 14.40
C PHE A 289 25.07 -8.81 14.11
N ASN A 290 25.84 -9.35 15.06
CA ASN A 290 27.25 -9.67 14.90
C ASN A 290 27.51 -11.08 15.48
N SER A 291 28.77 -11.49 15.64
CA SER A 291 29.13 -12.81 16.19
C SER A 291 28.79 -13.01 17.67
N THR A 292 28.37 -11.96 18.38
CA THR A 292 28.16 -11.99 19.84
C THR A 292 26.78 -11.52 20.29
N ASP A 293 26.05 -10.76 19.46
CA ASP A 293 24.84 -10.08 19.89
C ASP A 293 23.88 -9.74 18.73
N ILE A 294 22.62 -9.54 19.07
CA ILE A 294 21.56 -9.02 18.20
C ILE A 294 20.90 -7.80 18.84
N VAL A 295 20.85 -6.69 18.09
CA VAL A 295 20.40 -5.39 18.61
C VAL A 295 19.26 -4.85 17.75
N LEU A 296 18.21 -4.36 18.41
CA LEU A 296 17.12 -3.64 17.74
C LEU A 296 17.59 -2.23 17.35
N ILE A 297 17.56 -1.92 16.06
CA ILE A 297 17.84 -0.57 15.54
C ILE A 297 16.56 0.26 15.56
N ARG A 298 15.46 -0.29 15.03
CA ARG A 298 14.22 0.45 14.79
C ARG A 298 13.01 -0.46 14.64
N SER A 299 11.82 0.09 14.86
CA SER A 299 10.54 -0.52 14.47
C SER A 299 9.77 0.40 13.51
N PHE A 300 9.03 -0.21 12.57
CA PHE A 300 8.13 0.42 11.61
C PHE A 300 6.69 0.02 11.97
N THR A 301 5.75 0.97 11.99
CA THR A 301 4.34 0.69 12.30
C THR A 301 3.58 0.26 11.04
N LYS A 302 3.92 -0.93 10.52
CA LYS A 302 3.33 -1.52 9.32
C LYS A 302 3.01 -3.00 9.56
N THR A 303 1.79 -3.40 9.25
CA THR A 303 1.36 -4.81 9.25
C THR A 303 1.80 -5.47 7.93
N ALA A 304 3.05 -5.91 7.86
CA ALA A 304 3.59 -6.55 6.66
C ALA A 304 3.55 -8.07 6.79
N ARG A 305 2.92 -8.80 5.86
CA ARG A 305 2.92 -10.27 5.87
C ARG A 305 4.26 -10.86 5.43
N SER A 306 4.91 -10.21 4.48
CA SER A 306 6.16 -10.67 3.88
C SER A 306 7.06 -9.47 3.64
N ILE A 307 8.35 -9.68 3.83
CA ILE A 307 9.38 -8.64 3.71
C ILE A 307 10.53 -9.14 2.83
N ALA A 308 11.22 -8.23 2.15
CA ALA A 308 12.41 -8.55 1.36
C ALA A 308 13.33 -7.34 1.20
N TRP A 309 14.61 -7.56 0.89
CA TRP A 309 15.62 -6.52 0.63
C TRP A 309 15.80 -6.27 -0.87
N LEU A 310 15.77 -5.00 -1.29
CA LEU A 310 15.77 -4.59 -2.71
C LEU A 310 17.07 -3.97 -3.21
N ASP A 311 18.04 -3.78 -2.32
CA ASP A 311 19.31 -3.14 -2.65
C ASP A 311 20.48 -3.84 -1.98
N ASP A 312 21.67 -3.57 -2.51
CA ASP A 312 22.94 -4.14 -2.04
C ASP A 312 23.48 -3.45 -0.77
N ASP A 313 22.91 -2.30 -0.40
CA ASP A 313 23.35 -1.45 0.72
C ASP A 313 22.43 -1.57 1.96
N GLY A 314 21.37 -2.39 1.89
CA GLY A 314 20.40 -2.57 2.96
C GLY A 314 19.73 -1.26 3.38
N ILE A 315 19.36 -0.45 2.39
CA ILE A 315 18.64 0.82 2.50
C ILE A 315 17.19 0.62 2.08
N LEU A 316 16.90 -0.19 1.06
CA LEU A 316 15.58 -0.38 0.49
C LEU A 316 14.97 -1.72 0.88
N ALA A 317 13.79 -1.68 1.48
CA ALA A 317 13.03 -2.87 1.86
C ALA A 317 11.62 -2.85 1.25
N ALA A 318 11.15 -4.01 0.79
CA ALA A 318 9.78 -4.24 0.33
C ALA A 318 8.94 -4.85 1.44
N PHE A 319 7.81 -4.25 1.77
CA PHE A 319 6.83 -4.73 2.75
C PHE A 319 5.51 -5.03 2.04
N LEU A 320 5.09 -6.29 2.04
CA LEU A 320 3.80 -6.71 1.51
C LEU A 320 2.70 -6.51 2.56
N ILE A 321 1.72 -5.65 2.27
CA ILE A 321 0.57 -5.34 3.14
C ILE A 321 -0.71 -5.90 2.51
N LEU A 322 -1.50 -6.60 3.32
CA LEU A 322 -2.85 -7.06 2.97
C LEU A 322 -3.88 -6.03 3.44
N ASP A 323 -4.92 -5.83 2.64
CA ASP A 323 -6.04 -4.88 2.83
C ASP A 323 -5.62 -3.41 2.92
N ASP A 324 -5.38 -2.80 1.75
CA ASP A 324 -5.21 -1.35 1.66
C ASP A 324 -6.57 -0.65 1.43
N PRO A 325 -7.15 0.04 2.43
CA PRO A 325 -8.42 0.74 2.25
C PRO A 325 -8.32 1.92 1.29
N THR A 326 -7.11 2.36 0.92
CA THR A 326 -6.90 3.56 0.10
C THR A 326 -7.00 3.32 -1.41
N LEU A 327 -6.87 2.07 -1.87
CA LEU A 327 -6.94 1.71 -3.29
C LEU A 327 -8.14 0.77 -3.54
N PRO A 328 -9.28 1.28 -4.04
CA PRO A 328 -10.50 0.46 -4.21
C PRO A 328 -10.34 -0.67 -5.24
N TRP A 329 -9.24 -0.69 -6.00
CA TRP A 329 -8.95 -1.65 -7.07
C TRP A 329 -7.79 -2.60 -6.73
N ALA A 330 -7.24 -2.61 -5.51
CA ALA A 330 -6.23 -3.57 -5.07
C ALA A 330 -6.51 -4.06 -3.63
N ARG A 331 -6.45 -5.38 -3.39
CA ARG A 331 -6.61 -5.97 -2.05
C ARG A 331 -5.29 -6.00 -1.26
N SER A 332 -4.17 -5.67 -1.90
CA SER A 332 -2.84 -5.71 -1.30
C SER A 332 -1.90 -4.74 -2.00
N LYS A 333 -0.82 -4.34 -1.32
CA LYS A 333 0.27 -3.56 -1.93
C LYS A 333 1.63 -3.96 -1.37
N ILE A 334 2.66 -3.78 -2.18
CA ILE A 334 4.05 -3.86 -1.76
C ILE A 334 4.55 -2.43 -1.57
N LEU A 335 4.85 -2.03 -0.34
CA LEU A 335 5.48 -0.75 -0.04
C LEU A 335 6.99 -0.89 -0.09
N VAL A 336 7.66 0.02 -0.79
CA VAL A 336 9.13 0.14 -0.73
C VAL A 336 9.50 1.30 0.19
N ILE A 337 10.24 0.98 1.25
CA ILE A 337 10.58 1.90 2.33
C ILE A 337 12.08 2.10 2.40
N ASN A 338 12.47 3.34 2.67
CA ASN A 338 13.84 3.68 3.01
C ASN A 338 14.10 3.39 4.50
N THR A 339 14.88 2.34 4.77
CA THR A 339 15.26 1.93 6.13
C THR A 339 16.27 2.86 6.81
N SER A 340 16.98 3.70 6.04
CA SER A 340 17.96 4.67 6.56
C SER A 340 17.35 6.01 6.98
N ALA A 341 16.20 6.40 6.39
CA ALA A 341 15.54 7.66 6.70
C ALA A 341 14.78 7.55 8.03
N ASN A 342 14.89 8.52 8.94
CA ASN A 342 14.24 8.44 10.26
C ASN A 342 12.70 8.40 10.24
N ASN A 343 12.08 8.71 9.10
CA ASN A 343 10.64 8.64 8.90
C ASN A 343 10.28 7.33 8.20
N ASP A 344 9.07 6.79 8.41
CA ASP A 344 8.55 5.60 7.70
C ASP A 344 8.16 5.99 6.26
N GLU A 345 9.11 6.64 5.56
CA GLU A 345 8.91 7.22 4.24
C GLU A 345 8.83 6.11 3.20
N VAL A 346 7.66 6.02 2.58
CA VAL A 346 7.40 5.15 1.44
C VAL A 346 7.93 5.85 0.20
N ILE A 347 8.93 5.26 -0.45
CA ILE A 347 9.53 5.83 -1.67
C ILE A 347 8.60 5.57 -2.86
N TYR A 348 8.10 4.33 -2.97
CA TYR A 348 7.15 3.91 -3.99
C TYR A 348 6.40 2.65 -3.55
N PHE A 349 5.38 2.27 -4.30
CA PHE A 349 4.59 1.07 -4.04
C PHE A 349 4.24 0.32 -5.33
N TYR A 350 3.86 -0.95 -5.17
CA TYR A 350 3.32 -1.79 -6.22
C TYR A 350 1.97 -2.35 -5.80
N PRO A 351 0.96 -2.41 -6.69
CA PRO A 351 0.96 -1.80 -8.02
C PRO A 351 0.88 -0.26 -7.94
N ASN A 352 1.47 0.48 -8.88
CA ASN A 352 1.33 1.94 -8.99
C ASN A 352 0.51 2.37 -10.22
N ASN A 353 0.22 3.66 -10.33
CA ASN A 353 -0.59 4.25 -11.41
C ASN A 353 0.05 4.18 -12.82
N GLN A 354 1.34 3.86 -12.92
CA GLN A 354 2.02 3.68 -14.21
C GLN A 354 1.91 2.25 -14.72
N GLN A 355 1.42 1.34 -13.87
CA GLN A 355 1.37 -0.07 -14.16
C GLN A 355 0.01 -0.45 -14.71
N ILE A 356 0.03 -0.91 -15.97
CA ILE A 356 -1.14 -1.55 -16.57
C ILE A 356 -1.24 -2.93 -15.90
N LEU A 357 -2.19 -3.09 -15.01
CA LEU A 357 -2.61 -4.43 -14.58
C LEU A 357 -3.47 -5.01 -15.69
N LEU A 358 -3.11 -6.20 -16.18
CA LEU A 358 -3.88 -6.86 -17.23
C LEU A 358 -5.31 -7.10 -16.71
N PRO A 359 -6.35 -6.58 -17.40
CA PRO A 359 -7.74 -6.53 -16.89
C PRO A 359 -8.46 -7.88 -16.92
N ILE A 360 -7.75 -9.00 -16.98
CA ILE A 360 -8.36 -10.30 -17.28
C ILE A 360 -8.93 -10.96 -15.99
N TRP A 361 -8.61 -10.48 -14.79
CA TRP A 361 -8.84 -11.20 -13.51
C TRP A 361 -9.28 -10.23 -12.42
N GLY A 362 -9.82 -10.74 -11.31
CA GLY A 362 -10.36 -9.92 -10.22
C GLY A 362 -9.36 -8.93 -9.62
N VAL A 363 -9.79 -8.20 -8.58
CA VAL A 363 -8.91 -7.30 -7.82
C VAL A 363 -7.67 -8.08 -7.33
N PRO A 364 -6.47 -7.88 -7.90
CA PRO A 364 -5.34 -8.76 -7.64
C PRO A 364 -4.90 -8.62 -6.18
N SER A 365 -4.54 -9.74 -5.56
CA SER A 365 -3.97 -9.77 -4.21
C SER A 365 -2.63 -10.49 -4.23
N PHE A 366 -1.57 -9.79 -3.91
CA PHE A 366 -0.25 -10.35 -3.71
C PHE A 366 -0.23 -11.13 -2.39
N VAL A 367 0.22 -12.37 -2.49
CA VAL A 367 0.27 -13.33 -1.39
C VAL A 367 1.63 -13.31 -0.71
N ARG A 368 2.71 -13.24 -1.50
CA ARG A 368 4.09 -13.33 -0.99
C ARG A 368 5.08 -12.57 -1.84
N ILE A 369 6.18 -12.14 -1.23
CA ILE A 369 7.33 -11.58 -1.93
C ILE A 369 8.60 -12.37 -1.59
N SER A 370 9.55 -12.36 -2.53
CA SER A 370 10.90 -12.88 -2.37
C SER A 370 11.85 -12.00 -3.18
N THR A 371 13.15 -12.09 -2.94
CA THR A 371 14.14 -11.41 -3.76
C THR A 371 15.22 -12.37 -4.19
N THR A 372 15.71 -12.17 -5.40
CA THR A 372 16.91 -12.86 -5.88
C THR A 372 18.14 -12.30 -5.14
N SER A 373 19.28 -13.00 -5.18
CA SER A 373 20.55 -12.49 -4.63
C SER A 373 21.12 -11.29 -5.40
N SER A 374 20.55 -10.96 -6.56
CA SER A 374 20.77 -9.70 -7.31
C SER A 374 19.75 -8.61 -6.95
N HIS A 375 18.94 -8.85 -5.91
CA HIS A 375 17.91 -7.97 -5.38
C HIS A 375 16.81 -7.60 -6.40
N GLN A 376 16.42 -8.55 -7.26
CA GLN A 376 15.22 -8.41 -8.08
C GLN A 376 14.01 -8.81 -7.24
N LEU A 377 12.95 -8.00 -7.28
CA LEU A 377 11.72 -8.30 -6.53
C LEU A 377 10.90 -9.34 -7.27
N LEU A 378 10.55 -10.40 -6.57
CA LEU A 378 9.64 -11.44 -7.02
C LEU A 378 8.38 -11.37 -6.15
N PHE A 379 7.21 -11.51 -6.77
CA PHE A 379 5.95 -11.57 -6.04
C PHE A 379 5.05 -12.67 -6.58
N LEU A 380 4.28 -13.27 -5.68
CA LEU A 380 3.26 -14.27 -5.98
C LEU A 380 1.89 -13.64 -5.79
N ASP A 381 1.03 -13.80 -6.78
CA ASP A 381 -0.39 -13.39 -6.78
C ASP A 381 -1.29 -14.55 -6.29
N SER A 382 -2.44 -14.20 -5.71
CA SER A 382 -3.60 -15.06 -5.40
C SER A 382 -4.11 -15.94 -6.54
N ASP A 383 -3.79 -15.62 -7.80
CA ASP A 383 -4.09 -16.42 -8.98
C ASP A 383 -2.88 -17.27 -9.45
N GLY A 384 -1.82 -17.35 -8.64
CA GLY A 384 -0.64 -18.20 -8.85
C GLY A 384 0.36 -17.74 -9.85
N TRP A 385 0.19 -16.51 -10.31
CA TRP A 385 1.17 -15.84 -11.12
C TRP A 385 2.38 -15.40 -10.30
N ILE A 386 3.56 -15.75 -10.79
CA ILE A 386 4.84 -15.24 -10.30
C ILE A 386 5.22 -14.06 -11.18
N GLY A 387 5.29 -12.87 -10.60
CA GLY A 387 5.80 -11.66 -11.25
C GLY A 387 7.23 -11.36 -10.83
N ILE A 388 8.04 -10.87 -11.77
CA ILE A 388 9.42 -10.43 -11.55
C ILE A 388 9.55 -8.94 -11.89
N VAL A 389 9.96 -8.12 -10.93
CA VAL A 389 10.32 -6.72 -11.18
C VAL A 389 11.85 -6.63 -11.27
N PRO A 390 12.42 -6.67 -12.49
CA PRO A 390 13.86 -6.58 -12.67
C PRO A 390 14.38 -5.18 -12.32
N LYS A 391 15.64 -5.10 -11.89
CA LYS A 391 16.40 -3.84 -11.87
C LYS A 391 16.51 -3.33 -13.31
N SER A 392 16.12 -2.08 -13.56
CA SER A 392 16.25 -1.47 -14.90
C SER A 392 17.31 -0.38 -14.90
N PRO A 393 18.01 -0.16 -16.03
CA PRO A 393 18.98 0.91 -16.17
C PRO A 393 18.32 2.29 -16.06
N PRO A 394 19.10 3.37 -15.88
CA PRO A 394 18.57 4.71 -15.72
C PRO A 394 17.82 5.12 -16.99
N GLY A 395 16.76 5.90 -16.82
CA GLY A 395 15.85 6.33 -17.90
C GLY A 395 14.98 5.22 -18.51
N HIS A 396 15.01 4.00 -17.95
CA HIS A 396 14.14 2.91 -18.36
C HIS A 396 13.33 2.35 -17.19
N CYS A 397 12.10 1.89 -17.42
CA CYS A 397 11.32 1.11 -16.48
C CYS A 397 11.13 -0.33 -16.95
N ALA A 398 10.88 -1.23 -16.01
CA ALA A 398 10.44 -2.58 -16.32
C ALA A 398 8.96 -2.56 -16.72
N ARG A 399 8.62 -3.14 -17.88
CA ARG A 399 7.24 -3.26 -18.32
C ARG A 399 6.55 -4.41 -17.57
N MET A 400 5.54 -4.12 -16.75
CA MET A 400 4.81 -5.17 -16.02
C MET A 400 3.86 -6.02 -16.88
N ASN A 401 3.54 -5.60 -18.11
CA ASN A 401 2.59 -6.34 -18.97
C ASN A 401 3.10 -7.71 -19.44
N GLU A 402 4.40 -8.00 -19.25
CA GLU A 402 5.05 -9.26 -19.65
C GLU A 402 5.86 -9.84 -18.49
N LEU A 403 5.32 -9.76 -17.26
CA LEU A 403 5.86 -10.39 -16.04
C LEU A 403 6.03 -11.93 -16.12
N PHE A 404 5.84 -12.53 -17.29
CA PHE A 404 5.93 -13.97 -17.53
C PHE A 404 7.05 -14.30 -18.51
N TYR A 405 8.14 -14.81 -17.94
CA TYR A 405 9.12 -15.74 -18.52
C TYR A 405 9.85 -15.42 -19.83
N ASP A 406 9.58 -14.31 -20.52
CA ASP A 406 10.22 -14.06 -21.81
C ASP A 406 10.79 -12.65 -21.90
N GLN A 407 12.07 -12.55 -21.55
CA GLN A 407 12.98 -11.40 -21.72
C GLN A 407 12.62 -10.15 -20.89
N THR A 408 13.59 -9.65 -20.13
CA THR A 408 13.47 -8.36 -19.43
C THR A 408 13.45 -7.23 -20.46
N TYR A 409 12.27 -6.93 -21.00
CA TYR A 409 12.07 -5.76 -21.84
C TYR A 409 12.00 -4.52 -20.98
N PHE A 410 13.09 -3.74 -21.02
CA PHE A 410 13.12 -2.39 -20.47
C PHE A 410 12.47 -1.45 -21.48
N GLU A 411 11.44 -0.74 -21.04
CA GLU A 411 10.82 0.33 -21.82
C GLU A 411 11.43 1.66 -21.38
N LYS A 412 11.57 2.61 -22.30
CA LYS A 412 12.00 3.95 -21.93
C LYS A 412 10.96 4.58 -21.01
N CYS A 413 11.43 5.35 -20.03
CA CYS A 413 10.54 6.08 -19.14
C CYS A 413 9.53 6.90 -19.95
N PRO A 414 8.24 6.89 -19.58
CA PRO A 414 7.24 7.70 -20.25
C PRO A 414 7.64 9.18 -20.33
N PRO A 415 7.25 9.89 -21.38
CA PRO A 415 7.47 11.33 -21.50
C PRO A 415 7.01 12.07 -20.23
N GLY A 416 7.82 13.01 -19.71
CA GLY A 416 7.53 13.77 -18.49
C GLY A 416 7.98 13.10 -17.19
N THR A 417 8.51 11.88 -17.29
CA THR A 417 9.10 11.15 -16.17
C THR A 417 10.61 10.98 -16.34
N TYR A 418 11.29 10.57 -15.28
CA TYR A 418 12.73 10.30 -15.26
C TYR A 418 13.06 9.15 -14.31
N LYS A 419 14.25 8.56 -14.48
CA LYS A 419 14.80 7.58 -13.53
C LYS A 419 16.31 7.68 -13.48
N SER A 420 16.86 7.96 -12.30
CA SER A 420 18.30 8.19 -12.10
C SER A 420 19.08 6.96 -11.62
N SER A 421 18.42 5.98 -10.99
CA SER A 421 19.07 4.83 -10.34
C SER A 421 18.88 3.50 -11.09
N ASN A 422 19.78 2.54 -10.83
CA ASN A 422 19.74 1.16 -11.32
C ASN A 422 18.90 0.24 -10.41
N GLU A 423 17.72 0.69 -10.01
CA GLU A 423 16.90 -0.01 -9.01
C GLU A 423 15.63 -0.59 -9.64
N ALA A 424 14.94 -1.46 -8.91
CA ALA A 424 13.59 -1.91 -9.27
C ALA A 424 12.55 -0.87 -8.84
N SER A 425 12.70 0.38 -9.31
CA SER A 425 11.81 1.52 -9.05
C SER A 425 11.06 1.96 -10.32
N PRO A 426 9.82 2.46 -10.21
CA PRO A 426 9.11 3.06 -11.35
C PRO A 426 9.79 4.37 -11.79
N CYS A 427 9.40 4.89 -12.96
CA CYS A 427 9.85 6.22 -13.36
C CYS A 427 9.19 7.28 -12.49
N GLN A 428 9.94 8.26 -12.03
CA GLN A 428 9.43 9.35 -11.21
C GLN A 428 8.95 10.49 -12.09
N VAL A 429 7.86 11.16 -11.69
CA VAL A 429 7.35 12.32 -12.40
C VAL A 429 8.27 13.52 -12.15
N CYS A 430 8.60 14.29 -13.19
CA CYS A 430 9.39 15.51 -13.00
C CYS A 430 8.60 16.52 -12.15
N PRO A 431 9.21 17.08 -11.08
CA PRO A 431 8.55 18.05 -10.22
C PRO A 431 8.27 19.37 -10.96
N PRO A 432 7.33 20.20 -10.47
CA PRO A 432 7.06 21.52 -11.02
C PRO A 432 8.34 22.37 -11.13
N GLY A 433 8.41 23.20 -12.17
CA GLY A 433 9.60 24.02 -12.48
C GLY A 433 10.73 23.25 -13.16
N THR A 434 10.56 21.94 -13.39
CA THR A 434 11.52 21.11 -14.12
C THR A 434 10.84 20.39 -15.29
N LYS A 435 11.63 20.00 -16.28
CA LYS A 435 11.21 19.24 -17.46
C LYS A 435 12.09 18.01 -17.67
N SER A 436 11.51 16.97 -18.25
CA SER A 436 12.26 15.76 -18.61
C SER A 436 13.32 16.07 -19.66
N SER A 437 14.52 15.50 -19.52
CA SER A 437 15.64 15.71 -20.45
C SER A 437 15.45 15.05 -21.83
N MET A 438 14.27 14.50 -22.15
CA MET A 438 13.95 13.99 -23.48
C MET A 438 13.86 15.13 -24.49
N ARG A 439 15.00 15.55 -25.04
CA ARG A 439 15.01 16.50 -26.16
C ARG A 439 14.71 15.73 -27.45
N ASN A 440 13.89 16.32 -28.32
CA ASN A 440 13.45 15.88 -29.66
C ASN A 440 14.55 15.52 -30.68
N ASN A 441 15.77 15.21 -30.25
CA ASN A 441 16.82 14.74 -31.14
C ASN A 441 16.70 13.23 -31.31
N SER A 442 16.75 12.82 -32.58
CA SER A 442 16.80 11.46 -33.13
C SER A 442 17.89 10.53 -32.55
N ASN A 443 18.61 10.94 -31.51
CA ASN A 443 19.62 10.16 -30.79
C ASN A 443 19.13 9.62 -29.44
N GLY A 444 17.88 9.87 -29.04
CA GLY A 444 17.20 9.09 -28.00
C GLY A 444 17.94 8.99 -26.66
N GLU A 445 18.42 10.11 -26.11
CA GLU A 445 18.99 10.13 -24.75
C GLU A 445 17.94 9.73 -23.71
N ASP A 446 18.34 8.85 -22.79
CA ASP A 446 17.45 8.28 -21.79
C ASP A 446 17.13 9.31 -20.70
N ALA A 447 15.87 9.34 -20.24
CA ALA A 447 15.38 10.32 -19.27
C ALA A 447 15.94 10.05 -17.86
N THR A 448 17.19 10.41 -17.62
CA THR A 448 17.89 10.10 -16.36
C THR A 448 17.73 11.17 -15.29
N SER A 449 17.36 12.39 -15.67
CA SER A 449 17.18 13.52 -14.75
C SER A 449 16.18 14.54 -15.30
N CYS A 450 15.68 15.40 -14.41
CA CYS A 450 14.89 16.58 -14.79
C CYS A 450 15.79 17.81 -14.85
N SER A 451 15.63 18.60 -15.91
CA SER A 451 16.33 19.87 -16.10
C SER A 451 15.43 21.04 -15.66
N PRO A 452 15.97 22.11 -15.06
CA PRO A 452 15.18 23.29 -14.74
C PRO A 452 14.68 23.97 -16.02
N CYS A 453 13.52 24.62 -15.92
CA CYS A 453 12.95 25.35 -17.06
C CYS A 453 13.58 26.73 -17.24
N SER A 454 13.41 27.31 -18.43
CA SER A 454 13.98 28.63 -18.76
C SER A 454 13.35 29.72 -17.91
N LEU A 455 14.08 30.81 -17.63
CA LEU A 455 13.63 31.89 -16.76
C LEU A 455 12.33 32.58 -17.22
N ASP A 456 12.07 32.59 -18.53
CA ASP A 456 10.88 33.20 -19.14
C ASP A 456 9.74 32.18 -19.37
N SER A 457 9.83 31.00 -18.75
CA SER A 457 8.88 29.91 -18.93
C SER A 457 8.51 29.27 -17.60
N PHE A 458 7.32 28.67 -17.54
CA PHE A 458 6.93 27.81 -16.44
C PHE A 458 6.81 26.36 -16.92
N CYS A 459 6.96 25.44 -15.99
CA CYS A 459 6.83 24.01 -16.24
C CYS A 459 5.89 23.40 -15.21
N PRO A 460 4.72 22.91 -15.63
CA PRO A 460 3.83 22.18 -14.74
C PRO A 460 4.44 20.83 -14.36
N LEU A 461 3.78 20.11 -13.45
CA LEU A 461 4.15 18.73 -13.11
C LEU A 461 4.23 17.87 -14.39
N ALA A 462 5.21 16.96 -14.45
CA ALA A 462 5.45 16.08 -15.61
C ALA A 462 5.83 16.81 -16.91
N SER A 463 6.44 18.01 -16.82
CA SER A 463 6.65 18.83 -18.02
C SER A 463 7.63 18.22 -19.03
N LEU A 464 7.31 18.39 -20.31
CA LEU A 464 8.16 18.02 -21.45
C LEU A 464 8.89 19.21 -22.06
N ASN A 465 8.18 20.33 -22.21
CA ASN A 465 8.67 21.53 -22.88
C ASN A 465 8.54 22.75 -21.96
N ASP A 466 9.22 23.82 -22.30
CA ASP A 466 9.01 25.10 -21.61
C ASP A 466 7.68 25.69 -22.08
N VAL A 467 6.81 26.12 -21.15
CA VAL A 467 5.59 26.87 -21.48
C VAL A 467 5.86 28.35 -21.26
N ASN A 468 5.70 29.16 -22.30
CA ASN A 468 6.03 30.58 -22.22
C ASN A 468 5.08 31.32 -21.26
N ILE A 469 5.65 31.99 -20.25
CA ILE A 469 4.89 32.78 -19.26
C ILE A 469 4.12 33.92 -19.93
N SER A 470 4.58 34.45 -21.06
CA SER A 470 3.88 35.55 -21.74
C SER A 470 2.47 35.20 -22.23
N LEU A 471 2.16 33.90 -22.36
CA LEU A 471 0.84 33.41 -22.75
C LEU A 471 -0.13 33.34 -21.55
N TYR A 472 0.40 33.28 -20.32
CA TYR A 472 -0.35 33.05 -19.10
C TYR A 472 0.03 34.10 -18.05
N PRO A 473 -0.63 35.28 -18.06
CA PRO A 473 -0.26 36.41 -17.19
C PRO A 473 -0.52 36.16 -15.70
N ILE A 474 -1.32 35.14 -15.38
CA ILE A 474 -1.61 34.68 -14.02
C ILE A 474 -1.52 33.15 -14.06
N VAL A 475 -0.58 32.58 -13.29
CA VAL A 475 -0.49 31.14 -13.05
C VAL A 475 -0.81 30.93 -11.58
N ASP A 476 -1.99 30.38 -11.30
CA ASP A 476 -2.38 29.95 -9.97
C ASP A 476 -2.33 28.41 -9.95
N ASP A 477 -1.22 27.86 -9.48
CA ASP A 477 -1.06 26.41 -9.31
C ASP A 477 -1.89 25.98 -8.09
N SER A 478 -3.20 25.83 -8.27
CA SER A 478 -4.07 25.24 -7.25
C SER A 478 -3.77 23.74 -7.15
N TYR A 479 -2.76 23.40 -6.35
CA TYR A 479 -2.37 22.03 -6.08
C TYR A 479 -3.48 21.35 -5.26
N THR A 480 -4.26 20.49 -5.91
CA THR A 480 -5.50 19.85 -5.39
C THR A 480 -6.48 20.86 -4.82
N ASP A 481 -7.69 20.90 -5.38
CA ASP A 481 -8.83 21.57 -4.76
C ASP A 481 -8.81 21.25 -3.24
N PRO A 482 -8.58 22.24 -2.35
CA PRO A 482 -8.27 21.97 -0.96
C PRO A 482 -9.49 21.36 -0.32
N ASP A 483 -9.52 20.03 -0.20
CA ASP A 483 -10.60 19.20 0.33
C ASP A 483 -11.92 19.98 0.32
N VAL A 484 -12.46 20.27 -0.87
CA VAL A 484 -13.82 20.81 -0.91
C VAL A 484 -14.64 19.71 -0.26
N PRO A 485 -15.16 19.91 0.96
CA PRO A 485 -15.96 18.86 1.55
C PRO A 485 -17.08 18.62 0.55
N SER A 486 -17.37 17.35 0.24
CA SER A 486 -18.49 16.91 -0.63
C SER A 486 -19.88 17.46 -0.24
N TRP A 487 -19.93 18.36 0.74
CA TRP A 487 -21.07 19.01 1.31
C TRP A 487 -21.39 20.27 0.51
N ASP A 488 -22.04 20.06 -0.62
CA ASP A 488 -22.55 21.15 -1.46
C ASP A 488 -23.85 21.77 -0.91
N SER A 489 -24.26 21.39 0.31
CA SER A 489 -25.51 21.83 0.94
C SER A 489 -25.25 22.86 2.04
N PHE A 490 -25.97 23.98 1.99
CA PHE A 490 -25.94 25.02 3.03
C PHE A 490 -26.23 24.45 4.42
N ASP A 491 -27.17 23.50 4.52
CA ASP A 491 -27.56 22.88 5.78
C ASP A 491 -26.41 22.08 6.39
N ASP A 492 -25.65 21.35 5.57
CA ASP A 492 -24.49 20.56 6.03
C ASP A 492 -23.34 21.45 6.49
N ILE A 493 -23.10 22.56 5.77
CA ILE A 493 -22.10 23.57 6.13
C ILE A 493 -22.48 24.27 7.46
N LEU A 494 -23.77 24.60 7.63
CA LEU A 494 -24.29 25.21 8.84
C LEU A 494 -24.19 24.25 10.03
N VAL A 495 -24.59 22.99 9.86
CA VAL A 495 -24.52 21.95 10.89
C VAL A 495 -23.06 21.65 11.26
N ASN A 496 -22.16 21.54 10.28
CA ASN A 496 -20.75 21.32 10.57
C ASN A 496 -20.13 22.50 11.34
N ASN A 497 -20.34 23.75 10.91
CA ASN A 497 -19.86 24.91 11.68
C ASN A 497 -20.54 25.00 13.07
N ALA A 498 -21.78 24.50 13.21
CA ALA A 498 -22.46 24.45 14.48
C ALA A 498 -21.79 23.50 15.48
N PHE A 499 -21.32 22.33 15.02
CA PHE A 499 -20.82 21.23 15.86
C PHE A 499 -19.31 20.97 15.74
N SER A 500 -18.57 21.72 14.93
CA SER A 500 -17.13 21.52 14.76
C SER A 500 -16.35 22.05 15.97
N ILE A 501 -16.11 21.16 16.94
CA ILE A 501 -15.25 21.42 18.11
C ILE A 501 -13.83 20.88 17.86
N ASN A 502 -13.63 20.05 16.84
CA ASN A 502 -12.40 19.29 16.56
C ASN A 502 -11.36 20.01 15.67
N GLY A 503 -11.37 21.34 15.58
CA GLY A 503 -10.39 22.08 14.79
C GLY A 503 -9.08 22.35 15.55
N ASN A 504 -7.93 22.04 14.96
CA ASN A 504 -6.57 22.33 15.47
C ASN A 504 -6.25 23.83 15.73
N SER A 505 -7.23 24.73 15.58
CA SER A 505 -7.11 26.15 15.91
C SER A 505 -8.16 26.55 16.95
N GLY A 506 -7.72 27.11 18.09
CA GLY A 506 -8.63 27.59 19.14
C GLY A 506 -9.65 28.64 18.65
N GLY A 507 -9.38 29.29 17.51
CA GLY A 507 -10.33 30.19 16.85
C GLY A 507 -11.59 29.51 16.33
N CYS A 508 -11.56 28.22 15.99
CA CYS A 508 -12.74 27.48 15.52
C CYS A 508 -13.75 27.24 16.65
N VAL A 509 -13.27 26.88 17.84
CA VAL A 509 -14.12 26.64 19.03
C VAL A 509 -14.89 27.91 19.42
N VAL A 510 -14.23 29.07 19.36
CA VAL A 510 -14.86 30.36 19.71
C VAL A 510 -15.93 30.79 18.68
N LYS A 511 -15.81 30.33 17.43
CA LYS A 511 -16.78 30.61 16.36
C LYS A 511 -17.97 29.64 16.35
N SER A 512 -17.88 28.52 17.05
CA SER A 512 -18.97 27.54 17.15
C SER A 512 -20.11 28.08 18.04
N PRO A 513 -21.37 28.02 17.59
CA PRO A 513 -22.53 28.39 18.39
C PRO A 513 -22.75 27.43 19.56
N MET A 514 -22.34 26.17 19.45
CA MET A 514 -22.47 25.20 20.53
C MET A 514 -21.62 25.63 21.73
N PHE A 515 -20.42 26.18 21.50
CA PHE A 515 -19.58 26.75 22.55
C PHE A 515 -20.29 27.86 23.33
N TRP A 516 -20.88 28.84 22.64
CA TRP A 516 -21.65 29.92 23.26
C TRP A 516 -22.91 29.40 23.97
N THR A 517 -23.54 28.38 23.40
CA THR A 517 -24.73 27.72 23.98
C THR A 517 -24.35 27.04 25.31
N CYS A 518 -23.22 26.35 25.37
CA CYS A 518 -22.69 25.75 26.60
C CYS A 518 -22.37 26.80 27.67
N ILE A 519 -21.78 27.95 27.29
CA ILE A 519 -21.51 29.05 28.23
C ILE A 519 -22.81 29.58 28.83
N VAL A 520 -23.82 29.88 28.00
CA VAL A 520 -25.09 30.44 28.48
C VAL A 520 -25.84 29.42 29.34
N LEU A 521 -25.87 28.15 28.94
CA LEU A 521 -26.44 27.07 29.76
C LEU A 521 -25.72 26.96 31.11
N GLY A 522 -24.39 27.07 31.12
CA GLY A 522 -23.60 27.11 32.36
C GLY A 522 -23.99 28.28 33.28
N ILE A 523 -24.12 29.49 32.72
CA ILE A 523 -24.57 30.68 33.48
C ILE A 523 -25.99 30.48 34.01
N CYS A 524 -26.92 29.99 33.19
CA CYS A 524 -28.29 29.71 33.63
C CYS A 524 -28.33 28.64 34.73
N LEU A 525 -27.50 27.60 34.64
CA LEU A 525 -27.38 26.58 35.67
C LEU A 525 -26.83 27.16 36.98
N ILE A 526 -25.82 28.03 36.92
CA ILE A 526 -25.30 28.75 38.10
C ILE A 526 -26.41 29.62 38.73
N ILE A 527 -27.22 30.31 37.92
CA ILE A 527 -28.36 31.10 38.41
C ILE A 527 -29.39 30.19 39.10
N LEU A 528 -29.70 29.04 38.52
CA LEU A 528 -30.63 28.07 39.13
C LEU A 528 -30.08 27.49 40.44
N VAL A 529 -28.80 27.12 40.49
CA VAL A 529 -28.16 26.60 41.70
C VAL A 529 -28.11 27.67 42.79
N THR A 530 -27.72 28.90 42.47
CA THR A 530 -27.71 30.01 43.43
C THR A 530 -29.12 30.33 43.94
N MET A 531 -30.13 30.32 43.08
CA MET A 531 -31.54 30.43 43.49
C MET A 531 -31.99 29.27 44.38
N GLY A 532 -31.62 28.04 44.06
CA GLY A 532 -31.93 26.86 44.87
C GLY A 532 -31.31 26.93 46.27
N ILE A 533 -30.06 27.38 46.36
CA ILE A 533 -29.37 27.63 47.63
C ILE A 533 -30.12 28.72 48.43
N LEU A 534 -30.41 29.87 47.81
CA LEU A 534 -31.12 30.98 48.45
C LEU A 534 -32.56 30.61 48.90
N PHE A 535 -33.18 29.63 48.25
CA PHE A 535 -34.49 29.14 48.66
C PHE A 535 -34.44 28.36 49.99
N TYR A 536 -33.37 27.61 50.24
CA TYR A 536 -33.21 26.80 51.45
C TYR A 536 -32.77 27.61 52.68
N PHE A 537 -32.11 28.76 52.51
CA PHE A 537 -31.63 29.59 53.63
C PHE A 537 -32.67 30.66 54.06
N PRO A 538 -33.20 30.61 55.30
CA PRO A 538 -34.30 31.46 55.75
C PRO A 538 -33.95 32.96 55.83
N GLU A 539 -32.69 33.30 56.08
CA GLU A 539 -32.21 34.69 56.14
C GLU A 539 -32.11 35.36 54.76
N SER A 540 -32.16 34.59 53.67
CA SER A 540 -31.93 35.07 52.31
C SER A 540 -33.21 35.28 51.48
N LYS A 541 -34.39 35.20 52.11
CA LYS A 541 -35.71 35.37 51.47
C LYS A 541 -35.88 36.69 50.71
N ILE A 542 -35.25 37.77 51.19
CA ILE A 542 -35.30 39.08 50.54
C ILE A 542 -34.58 39.05 49.18
N TYR A 543 -33.42 38.40 49.12
CA TYR A 543 -32.63 38.26 47.89
C TYR A 543 -33.30 37.30 46.89
N PHE A 544 -33.89 36.20 47.38
CA PHE A 544 -34.69 35.30 46.57
C PHE A 544 -35.90 36.01 45.95
N ALA A 545 -36.62 36.84 46.71
CA ALA A 545 -37.77 37.60 46.20
C ALA A 545 -37.36 38.61 45.10
N ARG A 546 -36.21 39.28 45.24
CA ARG A 546 -35.68 40.19 44.21
C ARG A 546 -35.27 39.46 42.94
N LEU A 547 -34.53 38.36 43.06
CA LEU A 547 -34.12 37.56 41.91
C LEU A 547 -35.32 36.91 41.22
N ARG A 548 -36.31 36.42 41.98
CA ARG A 548 -37.58 35.91 41.45
C ARG A 548 -38.32 36.96 40.64
N PHE A 549 -38.35 38.21 41.09
CA PHE A 549 -38.99 39.31 40.35
C PHE A 549 -38.31 39.58 39.01
N ILE A 550 -36.97 39.55 38.97
CA ILE A 550 -36.19 39.77 37.73
C ILE A 550 -36.43 38.66 36.71
N PHE A 551 -36.44 37.40 37.16
CA PHE A 551 -36.60 36.23 36.29
C PHE A 551 -38.06 35.78 36.11
N GLN A 552 -39.03 36.52 36.64
CA GLN A 552 -40.46 36.19 36.54
C GLN A 552 -40.97 36.20 35.10
N GLN A 553 -40.33 36.99 34.23
CA GLN A 553 -40.67 37.06 32.79
C GLN A 553 -39.88 36.07 31.94
N THR A 554 -38.99 35.27 32.54
CA THR A 554 -38.20 34.27 31.84
C THR A 554 -38.74 32.87 32.13
N ASP A 555 -38.67 31.99 31.13
CA ASP A 555 -39.15 30.59 31.20
C ASP A 555 -38.36 29.71 32.21
N LEU A 556 -37.34 30.29 32.86
CA LEU A 556 -36.60 29.67 33.97
C LEU A 556 -37.47 29.50 35.23
N ILE A 557 -38.50 30.33 35.43
CA ILE A 557 -39.34 30.36 36.64
C ILE A 557 -40.83 30.45 36.26
N GLY A 558 -41.43 29.31 35.95
CA GLY A 558 -42.89 29.19 35.80
C GLY A 558 -43.59 28.96 37.14
N GLU A 559 -44.76 29.58 37.37
CA GLU A 559 -45.71 29.35 38.49
C GLU A 559 -45.13 28.90 39.85
N GLY A 560 -43.95 29.41 40.24
CA GLY A 560 -43.30 29.07 41.51
C GLY A 560 -42.51 27.75 41.55
N ARG A 561 -42.19 27.12 40.41
CA ARG A 561 -41.28 25.96 40.31
C ARG A 561 -40.15 26.24 39.32
N MET A 562 -38.92 25.87 39.68
CA MET A 562 -37.78 25.94 38.77
C MET A 562 -38.05 25.03 37.57
N TRP A 563 -38.03 25.60 36.36
CA TRP A 563 -38.39 24.89 35.13
C TRP A 563 -37.15 24.60 34.30
N ILE A 564 -36.82 23.31 34.16
CA ILE A 564 -35.72 22.85 33.29
C ILE A 564 -36.00 23.20 31.82
N GLY A 565 -37.28 23.32 31.44
CA GLY A 565 -37.69 23.72 30.09
C GLY A 565 -37.15 25.09 29.66
N GLY A 566 -37.01 26.03 30.59
CA GLY A 566 -36.43 27.34 30.29
C GLY A 566 -34.98 27.29 29.80
N LEU A 567 -34.18 26.32 30.26
CA LEU A 567 -32.81 26.13 29.76
C LEU A 567 -32.80 25.79 28.26
N VAL A 568 -33.74 24.95 27.83
CA VAL A 568 -33.89 24.55 26.42
C VAL A 568 -34.33 25.74 25.58
N SER A 569 -35.25 26.58 26.08
CA SER A 569 -35.72 27.79 25.41
C SER A 569 -34.56 28.78 25.15
N PHE A 570 -33.64 28.98 26.10
CA PHE A 570 -32.46 29.82 25.89
C PHE A 570 -31.46 29.22 24.90
N ALA A 571 -31.25 27.90 24.92
CA ALA A 571 -30.38 27.22 23.96
C ALA A 571 -30.90 27.36 22.52
N ILE A 572 -32.20 27.17 22.31
CA ILE A 572 -32.85 27.33 21.00
C ILE A 572 -32.71 28.77 20.49
N MET A 573 -32.92 29.76 21.36
CA MET A 573 -32.81 31.18 20.98
C MET A 573 -31.42 31.53 20.44
N ILE A 574 -30.36 31.03 21.08
CA ILE A 574 -28.97 31.25 20.65
C ILE A 574 -28.71 30.63 19.28
N LEU A 575 -29.18 29.39 19.08
CA LEU A 575 -29.03 28.69 17.80
C LEU A 575 -29.75 29.41 16.67
N VAL A 576 -30.95 29.95 16.91
CA VAL A 576 -31.71 30.73 15.91
C VAL A 576 -31.01 32.03 15.56
N ILE A 577 -30.53 32.78 16.57
CA ILE A 577 -29.77 34.02 16.36
C ILE A 577 -28.51 33.72 15.55
N TYR A 578 -27.77 32.67 15.90
CA TYR A 578 -26.58 32.28 15.17
C TYR A 578 -26.89 31.90 13.72
N ALA A 579 -27.89 31.05 13.49
CA ALA A 579 -28.29 30.65 12.14
C ALA A 579 -28.64 31.86 11.28
N PHE A 580 -29.32 32.86 11.85
CA PHE A 580 -29.63 34.12 11.16
C PHE A 580 -28.35 34.91 10.80
N TRP A 581 -27.43 35.09 11.73
CA TRP A 581 -26.16 35.79 11.49
C TRP A 581 -25.25 35.05 10.50
N PHE A 582 -25.16 33.73 10.63
CA PHE A 582 -24.42 32.87 9.71
C PHE A 582 -24.98 32.98 8.30
N SER A 583 -26.31 32.93 8.14
CA SER A 583 -26.97 33.09 6.84
C SER A 583 -26.64 34.45 6.20
N LEU A 584 -26.70 35.54 6.97
CA LEU A 584 -26.35 36.88 6.48
C LEU A 584 -24.87 36.98 6.08
N ALA A 585 -23.96 36.39 6.85
CA ALA A 585 -22.53 36.40 6.55
C ALA A 585 -22.20 35.53 5.33
N PHE A 586 -22.85 34.37 5.21
CA PHE A 586 -22.70 33.44 4.09
C PHE A 586 -23.20 34.03 2.77
N ILE A 587 -24.31 34.78 2.79
CA ILE A 587 -24.82 35.51 1.61
C ILE A 587 -23.81 36.56 1.11
N LYS A 588 -23.04 37.17 2.02
CA LYS A 588 -22.02 38.20 1.66
C LYS A 588 -20.75 37.63 1.04
N LEU A 589 -20.57 36.30 1.01
CA LEU A 589 -19.47 35.65 0.29
C LEU A 589 -19.75 35.52 -1.22
N TYR A 590 -20.71 36.28 -1.75
CA TYR A 590 -21.07 36.33 -3.16
C TYR A 590 -20.98 37.78 -3.67
N PRO A 591 -20.45 38.02 -4.89
CA PRO A 591 -19.84 37.05 -5.82
C PRO A 591 -18.45 36.57 -5.37
N ILE A 592 -18.04 35.37 -5.80
CA ILE A 592 -16.80 34.71 -5.33
C ILE A 592 -15.55 35.54 -5.63
N GLU A 593 -15.57 36.28 -6.75
CA GLU A 593 -14.47 37.10 -7.29
C GLU A 593 -14.09 38.29 -6.41
N GLU A 594 -15.05 38.81 -5.63
CA GLU A 594 -14.85 39.97 -4.74
C GLU A 594 -14.80 39.57 -3.26
N SER A 595 -15.07 38.30 -2.95
CA SER A 595 -15.21 37.83 -1.57
C SER A 595 -13.86 37.49 -0.92
N GLY A 596 -13.59 38.11 0.23
CA GLY A 596 -12.46 37.75 1.09
C GLY A 596 -12.71 36.48 1.91
N ASP A 597 -11.75 36.10 2.74
CA ASP A 597 -11.82 34.89 3.56
C ASP A 597 -13.02 34.85 4.53
N ALA A 598 -13.59 33.65 4.69
CA ALA A 598 -14.76 33.39 5.53
C ALA A 598 -14.40 33.38 7.03
N ASN A 599 -14.12 34.55 7.57
CA ASN A 599 -13.70 34.73 8.96
C ASN A 599 -14.78 34.36 9.99
N PHE A 600 -16.03 34.15 9.59
CA PHE A 600 -17.11 33.70 10.47
C PHE A 600 -17.20 32.17 10.60
N ALA A 601 -16.55 31.42 9.72
CA ALA A 601 -16.53 29.95 9.73
C ALA A 601 -15.18 29.41 10.23
N CYS A 602 -15.15 28.11 10.53
CA CYS A 602 -13.90 27.42 10.88
C CYS A 602 -13.00 27.20 9.65
N ASN A 603 -13.61 26.96 8.48
CA ASN A 603 -12.91 26.94 7.21
C ASN A 603 -12.89 28.37 6.63
N THR A 604 -11.73 29.03 6.64
CA THR A 604 -11.54 30.37 6.06
C THR A 604 -11.58 30.37 4.53
N GLY A 605 -11.36 29.20 3.92
CA GLY A 605 -11.53 28.94 2.49
C GLY A 605 -12.99 28.69 2.08
N LEU A 606 -13.95 28.73 3.02
CA LEU A 606 -15.36 28.64 2.67
C LEU A 606 -15.70 29.77 1.69
N ARG A 607 -16.27 29.41 0.54
CA ARG A 607 -16.79 30.32 -0.47
C ARG A 607 -18.22 29.91 -0.79
N ASN A 608 -19.07 30.91 -1.04
CA ASN A 608 -20.44 30.62 -1.45
C ASN A 608 -20.49 30.48 -2.97
N SER A 609 -20.26 29.27 -3.46
CA SER A 609 -20.40 28.91 -4.89
C SER A 609 -21.86 28.70 -5.30
N LYS A 610 -22.80 28.65 -4.34
CA LYS A 610 -24.19 28.24 -4.57
C LYS A 610 -25.15 29.43 -4.51
N PHE A 611 -25.14 30.21 -5.58
CA PHE A 611 -26.37 30.80 -6.09
C PHE A 611 -26.75 30.11 -7.40
N THR A 612 -27.23 28.85 -7.31
CA THR A 612 -28.41 28.52 -8.10
C THR A 612 -29.53 29.38 -7.54
N SER A 613 -29.73 30.60 -8.06
CA SER A 613 -30.93 31.36 -7.77
C SER A 613 -32.11 30.59 -8.36
N ALA A 614 -32.62 29.66 -7.56
CA ALA A 614 -34.02 29.26 -7.54
C ALA A 614 -34.87 30.29 -6.77
N LEU A 615 -34.35 31.50 -6.54
CA LEU A 615 -35.07 32.65 -7.10
C LEU A 615 -35.08 32.45 -8.62
N ARG A 616 -36.00 31.59 -9.10
CA ARG A 616 -36.78 32.00 -10.27
C ARG A 616 -37.10 33.44 -9.94
N LEU A 617 -36.42 34.40 -10.59
CA LEU A 617 -37.10 35.61 -10.99
C LEU A 617 -38.42 35.05 -11.49
N LEU A 618 -39.50 35.20 -10.69
CA LEU A 618 -40.85 35.10 -11.18
C LEU A 618 -40.76 35.93 -12.42
N SER A 619 -40.63 35.29 -13.59
CA SER A 619 -40.08 35.90 -14.81
C SER A 619 -40.68 37.28 -14.82
N SER A 620 -39.89 38.31 -14.48
CA SER A 620 -40.48 39.62 -14.20
C SER A 620 -41.20 39.92 -15.49
N LYS A 621 -42.54 39.95 -15.42
CA LYS A 621 -43.40 39.67 -16.57
C LYS A 621 -42.88 40.58 -17.68
N LYS A 622 -42.13 40.01 -18.65
CA LYS A 622 -41.17 40.79 -19.45
C LYS A 622 -41.97 41.93 -20.01
N SER A 623 -41.71 43.16 -19.55
CA SER A 623 -42.38 44.31 -20.12
C SER A 623 -42.02 44.28 -21.61
N GLN A 624 -42.98 44.51 -22.50
CA GLN A 624 -42.68 44.59 -23.94
C GLN A 624 -41.58 45.61 -24.25
N THR A 625 -41.30 46.54 -23.33
CA THR A 625 -40.20 47.51 -23.40
C THR A 625 -38.83 46.93 -23.09
N ASP A 626 -38.72 45.87 -22.27
CA ASP A 626 -37.44 45.37 -21.75
C ASP A 626 -37.00 44.08 -22.47
N ALA A 627 -37.93 43.45 -23.21
CA ALA A 627 -37.67 42.31 -24.07
C ALA A 627 -36.45 42.47 -25.01
N PRO A 628 -36.24 43.60 -25.71
CA PRO A 628 -35.08 43.73 -26.60
C PRO A 628 -33.74 43.84 -25.85
N MET A 629 -33.74 44.33 -24.60
CA MET A 629 -32.51 44.43 -23.80
C MET A 629 -32.08 43.07 -23.27
N PHE A 630 -33.03 42.25 -22.82
CA PHE A 630 -32.73 40.87 -22.45
C PHE A 630 -32.43 40.00 -23.67
N GLN A 631 -33.09 40.25 -24.81
CA GLN A 631 -32.75 39.59 -26.07
C GLN A 631 -31.32 39.95 -26.51
N MET A 632 -30.87 41.19 -26.31
CA MET A 632 -29.47 41.58 -26.55
C MET A 632 -28.46 40.91 -25.62
N LEU A 633 -28.85 40.55 -24.39
CA LEU A 633 -27.99 39.83 -23.42
C LEU A 633 -27.99 38.31 -23.69
N ASP A 634 -29.14 37.76 -24.06
CA ASP A 634 -29.31 36.36 -24.48
C ASP A 634 -28.63 36.12 -25.86
N ASP A 635 -28.55 37.14 -26.72
CA ASP A 635 -27.88 37.10 -28.03
C ASP A 635 -26.34 37.28 -27.91
N GLN A 636 -25.78 37.52 -26.71
CA GLN A 636 -24.32 37.56 -26.54
C GLN A 636 -23.73 36.16 -26.56
N GLN A 637 -22.99 35.84 -27.62
CA GLN A 637 -22.23 34.59 -27.68
C GLN A 637 -21.00 34.68 -26.78
N PHE A 638 -20.96 33.83 -25.75
CA PHE A 638 -19.79 33.66 -24.91
C PHE A 638 -18.89 32.59 -25.53
N GLN A 639 -17.63 32.93 -25.73
CA GLN A 639 -16.64 31.97 -26.19
C GLN A 639 -15.75 31.56 -25.03
N LEU A 640 -15.84 30.30 -24.62
CA LEU A 640 -14.90 29.72 -23.67
C LEU A 640 -13.68 29.21 -24.45
N THR A 641 -12.50 29.67 -24.04
CA THR A 641 -11.22 29.14 -24.53
C THR A 641 -10.55 28.35 -23.42
N VAL A 642 -10.27 27.08 -23.68
CA VAL A 642 -9.57 26.16 -22.77
C VAL A 642 -8.24 25.76 -23.40
N ASP A 643 -7.17 26.00 -22.66
CA ASP A 643 -5.83 25.56 -23.03
C ASP A 643 -5.47 24.28 -22.28
N PHE A 644 -5.26 23.21 -23.04
CA PHE A 644 -4.72 21.97 -22.52
C PHE A 644 -3.20 22.01 -22.60
N ILE A 645 -2.56 22.19 -21.45
CA ILE A 645 -1.11 22.29 -21.34
C ILE A 645 -0.51 20.89 -21.20
N GLN A 646 0.31 20.51 -22.18
CA GLN A 646 1.18 19.33 -22.23
C GLN A 646 0.48 17.98 -22.06
N THR A 647 -0.82 17.93 -22.32
CA THR A 647 -1.64 16.72 -22.21
C THR A 647 -1.51 15.77 -23.40
N GLY A 648 -0.93 16.23 -24.52
CA GLY A 648 -0.82 15.44 -25.76
C GLY A 648 -2.16 15.19 -26.47
N PHE A 649 -3.29 15.70 -25.95
CA PHE A 649 -4.60 15.52 -26.57
C PHE A 649 -4.68 16.21 -27.93
N VAL A 650 -5.18 15.44 -28.91
CA VAL A 650 -5.52 15.95 -30.23
C VAL A 650 -6.96 16.48 -30.20
N CYS A 651 -7.22 17.56 -30.91
CA CYS A 651 -8.55 18.18 -31.04
C CYS A 651 -9.72 17.21 -31.23
N ASN A 652 -9.49 16.12 -31.97
CA ASN A 652 -10.54 15.13 -32.28
C ASN A 652 -10.95 14.24 -31.09
N ASN A 653 -10.17 14.27 -30.00
CA ASN A 653 -10.35 13.43 -28.82
C ASN A 653 -11.02 14.18 -27.66
N ILE A 654 -11.33 15.46 -27.85
CA ILE A 654 -11.89 16.33 -26.82
C ILE A 654 -13.35 16.57 -27.19
N HIS A 655 -14.25 16.03 -26.38
CA HIS A 655 -15.68 16.26 -26.50
C HIS A 655 -16.13 17.14 -25.34
N ALA A 656 -16.83 18.23 -25.66
CA ALA A 656 -17.40 19.13 -24.66
C ALA A 656 -18.92 18.95 -24.64
N HIS A 657 -19.49 18.90 -23.45
CA HIS A 657 -20.94 18.86 -23.25
C HIS A 657 -21.37 20.03 -22.37
N GLU A 658 -22.43 20.72 -22.77
CA GLU A 658 -23.09 21.77 -22.01
C GLU A 658 -24.33 21.22 -21.33
N TYR A 659 -24.50 21.50 -20.03
CA TYR A 659 -25.74 21.20 -19.33
C TYR A 659 -26.68 22.41 -19.40
N VAL A 660 -27.71 22.32 -20.25
CA VAL A 660 -28.71 23.39 -20.43
C VAL A 660 -30.07 22.87 -19.94
N GLY A 661 -30.57 23.47 -18.86
CA GLY A 661 -31.83 23.09 -18.22
C GLY A 661 -31.81 21.71 -17.57
N LEU A 662 -32.15 20.66 -18.34
CA LEU A 662 -32.21 19.25 -17.90
C LEU A 662 -31.56 18.27 -18.90
N GLN A 663 -30.85 18.78 -19.91
CA GLN A 663 -30.24 17.95 -20.95
C GLN A 663 -28.79 18.35 -21.19
N TRP A 664 -27.96 17.36 -21.52
CA TRP A 664 -26.60 17.56 -22.02
C TRP A 664 -26.64 17.75 -23.52
N ILE A 665 -26.00 18.82 -23.99
CA ILE A 665 -25.89 19.18 -25.41
C ILE A 665 -24.41 19.06 -25.80
N ASP A 666 -24.14 18.35 -26.89
CA ASP A 666 -22.78 18.25 -27.43
C ASP A 666 -22.36 19.58 -28.04
N LEU A 667 -21.27 20.14 -27.52
CA LEU A 667 -20.65 21.33 -28.07
C LEU A 667 -19.59 20.94 -29.10
N LYS A 668 -19.64 21.60 -30.26
CA LYS A 668 -18.58 21.49 -31.25
C LYS A 668 -17.56 22.61 -31.05
N PRO A 669 -16.27 22.30 -30.94
CA PRO A 669 -15.24 23.33 -30.87
C PRO A 669 -15.21 24.11 -32.18
N ASN A 670 -15.34 25.44 -32.07
CA ASN A 670 -15.31 26.34 -33.22
C ASN A 670 -13.90 26.56 -33.75
N ARG A 671 -12.93 26.50 -32.84
CA ARG A 671 -11.51 26.47 -33.18
C ARG A 671 -10.84 25.46 -32.29
N CYS A 672 -10.07 24.58 -32.90
CA CYS A 672 -9.07 23.82 -32.17
C CYS A 672 -7.79 23.85 -32.97
N PHE A 673 -6.73 24.34 -32.35
CA PHE A 673 -5.40 24.34 -32.94
C PHE A 673 -4.37 24.00 -31.90
N ARG A 674 -3.33 23.32 -32.35
CA ARG A 674 -2.15 23.03 -31.54
C ARG A 674 -1.15 24.15 -31.79
N GLN A 675 -0.67 24.77 -30.73
CA GLN A 675 0.32 25.85 -30.83
C GLN A 675 1.66 25.29 -31.31
N GLU A 676 2.48 26.11 -31.98
CA GLU A 676 3.74 25.69 -32.63
C GLU A 676 4.73 25.00 -31.68
N ASP A 677 4.66 25.31 -30.38
CA ASP A 677 5.50 24.73 -29.34
C ASP A 677 5.15 23.26 -29.00
N ASN A 678 4.11 22.70 -29.62
CA ASN A 678 3.53 21.37 -29.38
C ASN A 678 3.11 21.09 -27.92
N ALA A 679 3.31 22.07 -27.03
CA ALA A 679 3.08 22.03 -25.60
C ALA A 679 1.66 22.42 -25.21
N THR A 680 0.89 23.07 -26.08
CA THR A 680 -0.45 23.59 -25.77
C THR A 680 -1.43 23.26 -26.89
N SER A 681 -2.59 22.70 -26.52
CA SER A 681 -3.73 22.51 -27.40
C SER A 681 -4.85 23.44 -26.94
N THR A 682 -5.22 24.41 -27.78
CA THR A 682 -6.25 25.40 -27.45
C THR A 682 -7.56 25.01 -28.12
N ILE A 683 -8.63 24.99 -27.34
CA ILE A 683 -10.00 24.80 -27.82
C ILE A 683 -10.83 26.03 -27.47
N SER A 684 -11.50 26.59 -28.48
CA SER A 684 -12.51 27.62 -28.30
C SER A 684 -13.88 27.06 -28.67
N ILE A 685 -14.83 27.16 -27.74
CA ILE A 685 -16.20 26.69 -27.88
C ILE A 685 -17.14 27.85 -27.58
N ASP A 686 -18.16 28.02 -28.42
CA ASP A 686 -19.23 28.99 -28.13
C ASP A 686 -20.28 28.31 -27.24
N LEU A 687 -20.70 29.04 -26.22
CA LEU A 687 -21.61 28.61 -25.18
C LEU A 687 -23.01 29.15 -25.48
N HIS A 688 -24.04 28.38 -25.16
CA HIS A 688 -25.43 28.74 -25.45
C HIS A 688 -26.12 29.47 -24.30
N ASP A 689 -25.66 29.28 -23.05
CA ASP A 689 -26.28 29.89 -21.87
C ASP A 689 -25.23 30.43 -20.86
N HIS A 690 -25.70 31.31 -19.96
CA HIS A 690 -24.89 31.97 -18.92
C HIS A 690 -24.74 31.10 -17.67
N GLN A 691 -25.62 30.11 -17.46
CA GLN A 691 -25.55 29.15 -16.35
C GLN A 691 -25.14 27.77 -16.87
N MET A 692 -23.94 27.32 -16.50
CA MET A 692 -23.33 26.17 -17.18
C MET A 692 -22.80 25.13 -16.20
N GLY A 693 -23.13 23.86 -16.48
CA GLY A 693 -22.24 22.73 -16.18
C GLY A 693 -21.53 22.34 -17.47
N LEU A 694 -20.20 22.31 -17.46
CA LEU A 694 -19.39 21.88 -18.61
C LEU A 694 -18.68 20.58 -18.28
N MET A 695 -18.79 19.60 -19.16
CA MET A 695 -18.07 18.33 -19.05
C MET A 695 -17.16 18.15 -20.26
N PHE A 696 -15.85 18.01 -20.01
CA PHE A 696 -14.87 17.63 -21.02
C PHE A 696 -14.60 16.13 -20.92
N ASN A 697 -14.98 15.37 -21.94
CA ASN A 697 -14.60 13.98 -22.07
C ASN A 697 -13.31 13.90 -22.89
N LEU A 698 -12.22 13.56 -22.19
CA LEU A 698 -10.87 13.45 -22.75
C LEU A 698 -10.61 11.98 -23.06
N ALA A 699 -10.89 11.55 -24.29
CA ALA A 699 -10.71 10.16 -24.69
C ALA A 699 -9.35 9.97 -25.34
N ASP A 700 -8.37 9.39 -24.64
CA ASP A 700 -7.10 9.06 -25.29
C ASP A 700 -7.15 7.74 -26.06
N LYS A 701 -6.49 7.73 -27.22
CA LYS A 701 -6.20 6.51 -28.00
C LYS A 701 -5.26 5.55 -27.28
N LEU A 702 -4.65 5.95 -26.15
CA LEU A 702 -3.85 5.06 -25.31
C LEU A 702 -4.64 3.88 -24.71
N LEU A 703 -5.98 3.95 -24.66
CA LEU A 703 -6.83 2.82 -24.24
C LEU A 703 -7.32 1.92 -25.41
N LYS A 704 -6.93 2.19 -26.67
CA LYS A 704 -7.44 1.46 -27.86
C LYS A 704 -6.36 0.85 -28.77
N SER A 705 -5.27 0.40 -28.17
CA SER A 705 -4.31 -0.55 -28.77
C SER A 705 -4.02 -1.59 -27.67
N GLN A 706 -4.83 -2.62 -27.44
CA GLN A 706 -5.11 -3.71 -28.34
C GLN A 706 -6.49 -4.31 -28.03
N SER A 707 -7.50 -4.00 -28.84
CA SER A 707 -8.63 -4.91 -29.02
C SER A 707 -8.17 -6.00 -29.99
N TYR A 708 -7.78 -7.17 -29.49
CA TYR A 708 -7.70 -8.34 -30.35
C TYR A 708 -9.12 -8.80 -30.66
N ASN A 709 -9.47 -8.72 -31.95
CA ASN A 709 -10.64 -9.37 -32.51
C ASN A 709 -10.44 -10.89 -32.48
N LYS A 710 -11.43 -11.56 -31.90
CA LYS A 710 -11.71 -13.02 -31.86
C LYS A 710 -10.79 -13.91 -31.04
#